data_AF-A0A3D0YSX1-F1
#
_entry.id   AF-A0A3D0YSX1-F1
#
_cell.length_a   1.000
_cell.length_b   1.000
_cell.length_c   1.000
_cell.angle_alpha   90.00
_cell.angle_beta   90.00
_cell.angle_gamma   90.00
#
_symmetry.space_group_name_H-M   'P 1'
#
loop_
_entity.id
_entity.type
_entity.pdbx_description
1 polymer ?
#
loop_
_entity_poly.entity_id
_entity_poly.type
_entity_poly.pdbx_seq_one_letter_code
_entity_poly.pdbx_strand_id
1 'polypeptide(L)'
;MGYNQEKPKGRRTATFGVLLTLVLTIGLFSGALYLWYLGLDVVGPTPDINYRPASSNQDRGEVKRFDSEQDFSDWLEKADSLAAYGGDSGVEMGMGMTRAISSIQTEDMAVAAPMASVSEKSSFDMGGGSAPDRFSGTNVQVAGIDEPDILKTDGREIYFSPGIMPILYRGMPTPMPLDVMPETFSIEEPYYDQQSSISVVKAFPAEELALDSEIKGDGDLLLHDNILAVLSYDGVRAQNVSDPASPQEVWQVSYENNSWLVDARLKGGELFLILSSSINYARPCPYAPLLGIEGKVEIACSAIWHPVIPVPTDVTYTVLKVDMATGKVKQTASFVGAQGSSAVYMSADNIYATYSLPADTFTFVSGFLMANADVVPSYVLEKLDQVINYDLADETKSVELRNVLGRWFQSLDQDEALSLVTEMNNRIGDYIKVHLRELQQTGIVRLDTNKLEVKSSGSIPGTLLNQFSLDEYDGFLRVATTSGETGGMFWMYGLGGGRNDSANDLYVLDMNLKVVGQALGMGPDERIYAVRFVGERGYVVTFRQTDPFYVLDLSNPRRPTVEGELKIPGYSSYLHPLKDGRILGVGQEDNRVKLSLFDVTNPTDPSELDKYSLNEYWSDVLDTHHAFLLDAEHEIFFLPGSNGGYVMSYSDDELKLSKAVSGIRARRALYLDNYLYVAGDDQIVVLDMTDWQRVNQLELR
;
A
#
# COMPACT_ATOMS: atom_id res chain seq x y z
N MET A 1 -16.36 -94.15 4.54
CA MET A 1 -15.21 -94.86 3.92
C MET A 1 -14.16 -93.82 3.59
N GLY A 2 -12.87 -94.12 3.72
CA GLY A 2 -11.80 -93.19 3.35
C GLY A 2 -10.74 -93.90 2.51
N TYR A 3 -9.73 -93.16 2.04
CA TYR A 3 -8.37 -93.66 1.85
C TYR A 3 -7.36 -92.52 1.97
N ASN A 4 -6.07 -92.85 1.94
CA ASN A 4 -4.99 -92.02 2.48
C ASN A 4 -4.28 -91.10 1.43
N GLN A 5 -3.56 -90.11 1.98
CA GLN A 5 -2.37 -89.39 1.49
C GLN A 5 -1.84 -89.62 0.06
N GLU A 6 -1.41 -88.53 -0.60
CA GLU A 6 0.04 -88.21 -0.69
C GLU A 6 0.32 -86.76 -1.15
N LYS A 7 1.60 -86.34 -1.08
CA LYS A 7 2.13 -85.05 -1.58
C LYS A 7 3.20 -85.30 -2.65
N PRO A 8 3.30 -84.43 -3.66
CA PRO A 8 4.58 -84.08 -4.26
C PRO A 8 4.97 -82.61 -3.98
N LYS A 9 6.28 -82.36 -3.80
CA LYS A 9 6.87 -81.01 -3.89
C LYS A 9 7.34 -80.77 -5.34
N GLY A 10 7.08 -79.59 -5.91
CA GLY A 10 7.63 -79.19 -7.22
C GLY A 10 7.92 -77.69 -7.28
N ARG A 11 9.20 -77.31 -7.46
CA ARG A 11 9.64 -75.93 -7.75
C ARG A 11 9.57 -75.67 -9.27
N ARG A 12 9.19 -74.45 -9.70
CA ARG A 12 9.94 -73.56 -10.65
C ARG A 12 9.05 -72.49 -11.30
N THR A 13 8.96 -71.29 -10.71
CA THR A 13 8.40 -70.07 -11.37
C THR A 13 9.05 -68.76 -10.91
N ALA A 14 10.22 -68.80 -10.24
CA ALA A 14 10.84 -67.60 -9.64
C ALA A 14 12.09 -67.07 -10.38
N THR A 15 12.69 -67.84 -11.30
CA THR A 15 14.01 -67.52 -11.88
C THR A 15 13.98 -66.68 -13.16
N PHE A 16 12.81 -66.47 -13.79
CA PHE A 16 12.74 -65.72 -15.07
C PHE A 16 12.57 -64.22 -14.87
N GLY A 17 11.69 -63.79 -13.95
CA GLY A 17 11.46 -62.37 -13.66
C GLY A 17 12.70 -61.65 -13.13
N VAL A 18 13.44 -62.29 -12.21
CA VAL A 18 14.67 -61.73 -11.63
C VAL A 18 15.80 -61.60 -12.66
N LEU A 19 15.87 -62.50 -13.64
CA LEU A 19 16.90 -62.42 -14.69
C LEU A 19 16.60 -61.29 -15.69
N LEU A 20 15.32 -61.11 -16.04
CA LEU A 20 14.91 -60.05 -16.96
C LEU A 20 15.12 -58.65 -16.36
N THR A 21 14.81 -58.46 -15.07
CA THR A 21 15.08 -57.19 -14.38
C THR A 21 16.58 -56.93 -14.21
N LEU A 22 17.41 -57.94 -13.89
CA LEU A 22 18.86 -57.76 -13.82
C LEU A 22 19.47 -57.36 -15.18
N VAL A 23 19.01 -57.96 -16.28
CA VAL A 23 19.52 -57.64 -17.62
C VAL A 23 19.10 -56.23 -18.04
N LEU A 24 17.89 -55.78 -17.69
CA LEU A 24 17.45 -54.40 -17.95
C LEU A 24 18.20 -53.37 -17.10
N THR A 25 18.41 -53.60 -15.79
CA THR A 25 19.14 -52.64 -14.95
C THR A 25 20.63 -52.58 -15.30
N ILE A 26 21.27 -53.72 -15.60
CA ILE A 26 22.66 -53.76 -16.08
C ILE A 26 22.76 -53.12 -17.47
N GLY A 27 21.78 -53.35 -18.36
CA GLY A 27 21.72 -52.70 -19.68
C GLY A 27 21.68 -51.17 -19.57
N LEU A 28 20.78 -50.63 -18.74
CA LEU A 28 20.67 -49.19 -18.51
C LEU A 28 21.92 -48.59 -17.86
N PHE A 29 22.47 -49.23 -16.81
CA PHE A 29 23.71 -48.77 -16.17
C PHE A 29 24.91 -48.83 -17.12
N SER A 30 25.05 -49.90 -17.91
CA SER A 30 26.16 -50.03 -18.85
C SER A 30 26.05 -49.05 -20.02
N GLY A 31 24.84 -48.70 -20.47
CA GLY A 31 24.60 -47.62 -21.43
C GLY A 31 25.07 -46.26 -20.89
N ALA A 32 24.61 -45.89 -19.69
CA ALA A 32 25.03 -44.65 -19.03
C ALA A 32 26.56 -44.59 -18.79
N LEU A 33 27.17 -45.69 -18.32
CA LEU A 33 28.61 -45.75 -18.08
C LEU A 33 29.43 -45.68 -19.39
N TYR A 34 28.90 -46.21 -20.49
CA TYR A 34 29.54 -46.17 -21.81
C TYR A 34 29.46 -44.78 -22.45
N LEU A 35 28.34 -44.05 -22.25
CA LEU A 35 28.19 -42.65 -22.65
C LEU A 35 29.12 -41.74 -21.86
N TRP A 36 29.21 -41.93 -20.54
CA TRP A 36 30.18 -41.24 -19.67
C TRP A 36 31.63 -41.53 -20.05
N TYR A 37 31.96 -42.79 -20.38
CA TYR A 37 33.29 -43.18 -20.89
C TYR A 37 33.62 -42.58 -22.28
N LEU A 38 32.60 -42.21 -23.06
CA LEU A 38 32.75 -41.50 -24.34
C LEU A 38 32.80 -39.96 -24.18
N GLY A 39 32.62 -39.42 -22.97
CA GLY A 39 32.55 -37.97 -22.75
C GLY A 39 31.30 -37.31 -23.35
N LEU A 40 30.20 -38.07 -23.48
CA LEU A 40 28.91 -37.59 -23.97
C LEU A 40 27.93 -37.49 -22.81
N ASP A 41 27.76 -36.29 -22.26
CA ASP A 41 26.70 -36.00 -21.30
C ASP A 41 25.33 -36.04 -22.02
N VAL A 42 24.53 -37.05 -21.70
CA VAL A 42 23.18 -37.27 -22.29
C VAL A 42 22.08 -36.61 -21.45
N VAL A 43 22.47 -35.83 -20.44
CA VAL A 43 21.67 -34.75 -19.86
C VAL A 43 22.44 -33.47 -20.17
N GLY A 44 21.82 -32.50 -20.85
CA GLY A 44 22.43 -31.18 -21.05
C GLY A 44 22.68 -30.48 -19.70
N PRO A 45 23.47 -29.39 -19.68
CA PRO A 45 23.68 -28.64 -18.44
C PRO A 45 22.33 -28.18 -17.90
N THR A 46 21.96 -28.65 -16.71
CA THR A 46 20.73 -28.25 -16.03
C THR A 46 20.77 -26.77 -15.72
N PRO A 47 19.69 -26.00 -15.96
CA PRO A 47 19.73 -24.55 -15.83
C PRO A 47 20.07 -24.10 -14.41
N ASP A 48 21.04 -23.19 -14.26
CA ASP A 48 21.45 -22.65 -12.97
C ASP A 48 20.58 -21.46 -12.58
N ILE A 49 19.43 -21.76 -12.00
CA ILE A 49 18.44 -20.77 -11.52
C ILE A 49 18.92 -19.87 -10.36
N ASN A 50 20.21 -19.93 -9.99
CA ASN A 50 20.84 -19.03 -9.01
C ASN A 50 21.86 -18.08 -9.68
N TYR A 51 22.14 -18.26 -10.97
CA TYR A 51 23.14 -17.48 -11.69
C TYR A 51 22.79 -15.98 -11.69
N ARG A 52 23.80 -15.14 -11.44
CA ARG A 52 23.69 -13.67 -11.50
C ARG A 52 24.89 -13.10 -12.26
N PRO A 53 24.69 -12.22 -13.25
CA PRO A 53 25.75 -11.38 -13.77
C PRO A 53 26.26 -10.42 -12.69
N ALA A 54 27.42 -9.81 -12.91
CA ALA A 54 27.87 -8.69 -12.10
C ALA A 54 27.05 -7.44 -12.44
N SER A 55 26.26 -6.95 -11.48
CA SER A 55 25.58 -5.64 -11.58
C SER A 55 26.57 -4.48 -11.41
N SER A 56 26.09 -3.25 -11.61
CA SER A 56 26.83 -2.06 -11.17
C SER A 56 27.04 -2.08 -9.63
N ASN A 57 28.16 -1.54 -9.17
CA ASN A 57 28.52 -1.43 -7.73
C ASN A 57 27.88 -0.20 -7.04
N GLN A 58 26.81 0.35 -7.62
CA GLN A 58 26.21 1.61 -7.17
C GLN A 58 25.10 1.34 -6.14
N ASP A 59 25.12 2.06 -5.01
CA ASP A 59 24.05 1.98 -4.03
C ASP A 59 22.78 2.63 -4.62
N ARG A 60 21.80 1.80 -4.99
CA ARG A 60 20.56 2.25 -5.64
C ARG A 60 19.70 3.12 -4.71
N GLY A 61 19.94 3.04 -3.40
CA GLY A 61 19.32 3.86 -2.37
C GLY A 61 20.04 5.17 -2.06
N GLU A 62 21.19 5.50 -2.69
CA GLU A 62 21.85 6.79 -2.49
C GLU A 62 21.07 7.94 -3.15
N VAL A 63 20.99 9.09 -2.49
CA VAL A 63 20.40 10.33 -3.03
C VAL A 63 21.41 11.48 -3.02
N LYS A 64 21.38 12.29 -4.08
CA LYS A 64 22.12 13.56 -4.17
C LYS A 64 21.16 14.73 -4.44
N ARG A 65 21.69 15.94 -4.58
CA ARG A 65 20.95 17.10 -5.11
C ARG A 65 21.42 17.40 -6.53
N PHE A 66 20.57 18.07 -7.31
CA PHE A 66 20.98 18.54 -8.64
C PHE A 66 22.05 19.64 -8.51
N ASP A 67 23.05 19.59 -9.39
CA ASP A 67 24.13 20.58 -9.41
C ASP A 67 23.71 21.89 -10.12
N SER A 68 22.70 21.84 -10.99
CA SER A 68 22.17 23.00 -11.73
C SER A 68 20.76 22.76 -12.30
N GLU A 69 20.17 23.78 -12.92
CA GLU A 69 18.93 23.65 -13.71
C GLU A 69 19.11 22.70 -14.91
N GLN A 70 20.28 22.73 -15.57
CA GLN A 70 20.60 21.81 -16.66
C GLN A 70 20.72 20.37 -16.18
N ASP A 71 21.30 20.13 -14.99
CA ASP A 71 21.40 18.77 -14.39
C ASP A 71 20.00 18.17 -14.13
N PHE A 72 19.00 19.00 -13.79
CA PHE A 72 17.60 18.53 -13.67
C PHE A 72 16.93 18.33 -15.04
N SER A 73 17.14 19.21 -16.02
CA SER A 73 16.62 18.98 -17.39
C SER A 73 17.21 17.71 -18.02
N ASP A 74 18.52 17.51 -17.91
CA ASP A 74 19.24 16.30 -18.36
C ASP A 74 18.77 15.04 -17.60
N TRP A 75 18.20 15.17 -16.41
CA TRP A 75 17.56 14.08 -15.67
C TRP A 75 16.15 13.80 -16.19
N LEU A 76 15.35 14.84 -16.43
CA LEU A 76 13.98 14.72 -16.92
C LEU A 76 13.92 14.09 -18.32
N GLU A 77 14.85 14.42 -19.22
CA GLU A 77 14.97 13.74 -20.53
C GLU A 77 15.23 12.23 -20.39
N LYS A 78 15.99 11.81 -19.37
CA LYS A 78 16.24 10.38 -19.07
C LYS A 78 15.01 9.73 -18.46
N ALA A 79 14.37 10.39 -17.49
CA ALA A 79 13.16 9.89 -16.81
C ALA A 79 11.97 9.70 -17.78
N ASP A 80 11.74 10.65 -18.68
CA ASP A 80 10.72 10.55 -19.74
C ASP A 80 11.03 9.37 -20.69
N SER A 81 12.30 9.17 -21.07
CA SER A 81 12.68 8.03 -21.91
C SER A 81 12.35 6.68 -21.26
N LEU A 82 12.52 6.55 -19.93
CA LEU A 82 12.15 5.34 -19.18
C LEU A 82 10.64 5.09 -19.18
N ALA A 83 9.82 6.16 -19.12
CA ALA A 83 8.37 6.04 -19.24
C ALA A 83 7.94 5.67 -20.68
N ALA A 84 8.52 6.32 -21.69
CA ALA A 84 8.18 6.13 -23.10
C ALA A 84 8.50 4.71 -23.61
N TYR A 85 9.56 4.05 -23.11
CA TYR A 85 9.93 2.70 -23.55
C TYR A 85 8.91 1.61 -23.20
N GLY A 86 7.94 1.86 -22.32
CA GLY A 86 6.83 0.94 -22.07
C GLY A 86 5.76 0.89 -23.18
N GLY A 87 5.68 1.92 -24.03
CA GLY A 87 4.50 2.15 -24.87
C GLY A 87 4.48 1.50 -26.26
N ASP A 88 5.59 1.55 -27.00
CA ASP A 88 5.54 1.38 -28.48
C ASP A 88 6.35 0.16 -28.98
N SER A 89 7.66 0.09 -28.68
CA SER A 89 8.55 -0.92 -29.28
C SER A 89 8.28 -2.36 -28.82
N GLY A 90 7.76 -2.57 -27.61
CA GLY A 90 7.39 -3.90 -27.11
C GLY A 90 6.10 -4.43 -27.73
N VAL A 91 5.22 -3.52 -28.16
CA VAL A 91 3.87 -3.84 -28.63
C VAL A 91 3.89 -4.54 -29.99
N GLU A 92 4.75 -4.11 -30.93
CA GLU A 92 4.84 -4.76 -32.25
C GLU A 92 5.35 -6.21 -32.14
N MET A 93 6.34 -6.47 -31.27
CA MET A 93 6.87 -7.81 -31.02
C MET A 93 5.87 -8.69 -30.26
N GLY A 94 5.18 -8.15 -29.26
CA GLY A 94 4.14 -8.87 -28.51
C GLY A 94 2.88 -9.18 -29.33
N MET A 95 2.35 -8.21 -30.09
CA MET A 95 1.16 -8.41 -30.94
C MET A 95 1.35 -9.50 -32.00
N GLY A 96 2.59 -9.75 -32.42
CA GLY A 96 2.93 -10.86 -33.33
C GLY A 96 2.60 -12.24 -32.76
N MET A 97 2.80 -12.44 -31.44
CA MET A 97 2.46 -13.70 -30.76
C MET A 97 1.04 -13.71 -30.19
N THR A 98 0.58 -12.62 -29.57
CA THR A 98 -0.73 -12.59 -28.88
C THR A 98 -1.90 -12.89 -29.83
N ARG A 99 -1.80 -12.50 -31.10
CA ARG A 99 -2.80 -12.81 -32.15
C ARG A 99 -2.99 -14.31 -32.43
N ALA A 100 -2.07 -15.18 -32.02
CA ALA A 100 -2.21 -16.63 -32.17
C ALA A 100 -2.99 -17.31 -31.03
N ILE A 101 -3.18 -16.62 -29.89
CA ILE A 101 -3.61 -17.27 -28.63
C ILE A 101 -5.01 -16.82 -28.18
N SER A 102 -5.41 -15.57 -28.49
CA SER A 102 -6.61 -14.91 -27.95
C SER A 102 -7.96 -15.37 -28.57
N SER A 103 -8.23 -16.67 -28.67
CA SER A 103 -9.40 -17.22 -29.39
C SER A 103 -10.33 -18.13 -28.56
N ILE A 104 -10.28 -18.04 -27.22
CA ILE A 104 -11.09 -18.88 -26.32
C ILE A 104 -11.77 -18.02 -25.23
N GLN A 105 -13.08 -17.76 -25.44
CA GLN A 105 -14.21 -17.60 -24.49
C GLN A 105 -14.02 -16.80 -23.16
N THR A 106 -14.99 -16.00 -22.69
CA THR A 106 -16.37 -16.36 -22.31
C THR A 106 -17.41 -15.23 -22.45
N GLU A 107 -18.70 -15.52 -22.21
CA GLU A 107 -19.88 -14.63 -22.42
C GLU A 107 -20.57 -14.17 -21.11
N ASP A 108 -21.24 -13.00 -21.19
CA ASP A 108 -22.40 -12.41 -20.47
C ASP A 108 -23.00 -13.01 -19.17
N MET A 109 -23.44 -12.13 -18.24
CA MET A 109 -24.88 -11.78 -18.01
C MET A 109 -25.07 -10.82 -16.78
N ALA A 110 -26.24 -10.18 -16.62
CA ALA A 110 -26.48 -9.08 -15.65
C ALA A 110 -27.94 -8.94 -15.12
N VAL A 111 -28.19 -7.90 -14.28
CA VAL A 111 -29.47 -7.12 -14.02
C VAL A 111 -30.22 -7.25 -12.65
N ALA A 112 -30.07 -6.19 -11.80
CA ALA A 112 -31.05 -5.41 -10.98
C ALA A 112 -31.79 -5.91 -9.68
N ALA A 113 -32.30 -4.92 -8.90
CA ALA A 113 -33.03 -4.97 -7.60
C ALA A 113 -34.53 -4.52 -7.71
N PRO A 114 -35.37 -4.20 -6.67
CA PRO A 114 -35.23 -3.13 -5.63
C PRO A 114 -35.91 -3.38 -4.21
N MET A 115 -36.38 -2.34 -3.47
CA MET A 115 -36.47 -2.25 -1.97
C MET A 115 -37.86 -1.95 -1.27
N ALA A 116 -37.89 -1.99 0.09
CA ALA A 116 -38.75 -1.29 1.10
C ALA A 116 -38.10 -1.37 2.53
N SER A 117 -38.23 -0.55 3.61
CA SER A 117 -39.09 0.57 4.12
C SER A 117 -40.32 0.18 4.99
N VAL A 118 -40.78 0.86 6.09
CA VAL A 118 -40.54 2.19 6.76
C VAL A 118 -40.88 2.21 8.31
N SER A 119 -40.30 3.14 9.10
CA SER A 119 -40.74 3.89 10.35
C SER A 119 -41.35 3.20 11.63
N GLU A 120 -41.38 3.72 12.88
CA GLU A 120 -40.69 4.74 13.78
C GLU A 120 -41.28 4.58 15.25
N LYS A 121 -41.07 5.32 16.40
CA LYS A 121 -40.35 6.55 16.89
C LYS A 121 -40.24 6.59 18.46
N SER A 122 -39.54 7.60 19.04
CA SER A 122 -39.77 8.31 20.37
C SER A 122 -39.58 7.59 21.75
N SER A 123 -39.29 8.21 22.93
CA SER A 123 -38.71 9.53 23.38
C SER A 123 -38.65 9.66 24.95
N PHE A 124 -38.01 10.72 25.52
CA PHE A 124 -37.89 11.16 26.96
C PHE A 124 -36.84 10.41 27.86
N ASP A 125 -36.12 10.96 28.88
CA ASP A 125 -35.86 12.34 29.42
C ASP A 125 -34.94 12.26 30.70
N MET A 126 -34.03 13.16 31.15
CA MET A 126 -33.11 14.21 30.59
C MET A 126 -32.16 14.76 31.71
N GLY A 127 -30.91 15.17 31.40
CA GLY A 127 -30.27 16.38 31.99
C GLY A 127 -29.10 16.32 33.02
N GLY A 128 -28.02 17.11 32.78
CA GLY A 128 -27.41 17.99 33.80
C GLY A 128 -25.88 18.26 33.80
N GLY A 129 -25.24 18.61 32.69
CA GLY A 129 -23.76 18.62 32.57
C GLY A 129 -22.90 19.66 33.33
N SER A 130 -21.58 19.38 33.36
CA SER A 130 -20.44 20.22 33.74
C SER A 130 -19.25 19.90 32.82
N ALA A 131 -18.42 20.88 32.43
CA ALA A 131 -17.40 20.71 31.38
C ALA A 131 -16.55 19.43 31.52
N PRO A 132 -16.22 18.73 30.42
CA PRO A 132 -15.96 17.30 30.48
C PRO A 132 -14.61 16.92 31.06
N ASP A 133 -14.61 15.81 31.80
CA ASP A 133 -13.42 15.16 32.36
C ASP A 133 -12.60 14.43 31.28
N ARG A 134 -13.23 14.01 30.16
CA ARG A 134 -12.55 13.31 29.05
C ARG A 134 -13.14 13.63 27.66
N PHE A 135 -12.31 13.52 26.62
CA PHE A 135 -12.76 13.54 25.22
C PHE A 135 -11.82 12.75 24.30
N SER A 136 -12.29 12.39 23.10
CA SER A 136 -11.49 11.74 22.06
C SER A 136 -11.01 12.71 20.97
N GLY A 137 -9.77 12.53 20.51
CA GLY A 137 -9.24 13.18 19.31
C GLY A 137 -9.35 12.33 18.03
N THR A 138 -8.54 12.67 17.05
CA THR A 138 -8.33 11.88 15.82
C THR A 138 -7.67 10.54 16.13
N ASN A 139 -8.10 9.48 15.42
CA ASN A 139 -7.43 8.19 15.46
C ASN A 139 -6.16 8.27 14.60
N VAL A 140 -5.02 8.60 15.20
CA VAL A 140 -3.74 8.86 14.51
C VAL A 140 -2.89 7.60 14.31
N GLN A 141 -1.97 7.61 13.34
CA GLN A 141 -0.96 6.56 13.17
C GLN A 141 0.07 6.57 14.32
N VAL A 142 0.55 7.76 14.72
CA VAL A 142 1.66 7.93 15.68
C VAL A 142 1.25 8.82 16.85
N ALA A 143 1.37 8.31 18.07
CA ALA A 143 1.01 9.05 19.28
C ALA A 143 1.83 10.35 19.44
N GLY A 144 1.13 11.46 19.68
CA GLY A 144 1.75 12.79 19.82
C GLY A 144 2.02 13.53 18.50
N ILE A 145 1.50 13.02 17.38
CA ILE A 145 1.47 13.69 16.08
C ILE A 145 0.01 13.70 15.63
N ASP A 146 -0.56 14.88 15.41
CA ASP A 146 -1.95 15.01 14.94
C ASP A 146 -2.02 14.99 13.40
N GLU A 147 -3.14 14.50 12.88
CA GLU A 147 -3.41 14.26 11.47
C GLU A 147 -4.68 15.01 11.04
N PRO A 148 -4.77 15.52 9.79
CA PRO A 148 -6.01 16.11 9.28
C PRO A 148 -7.18 15.13 9.43
N ASP A 149 -8.30 15.62 9.95
CA ASP A 149 -9.54 14.84 10.18
C ASP A 149 -10.72 15.76 9.84
N ILE A 150 -11.82 15.18 9.35
CA ILE A 150 -13.06 15.92 9.08
C ILE A 150 -13.75 16.41 10.36
N LEU A 151 -13.38 15.88 11.52
CA LEU A 151 -13.95 16.21 12.82
C LEU A 151 -12.85 16.50 13.86
N LYS A 152 -12.89 17.68 14.48
CA LYS A 152 -11.99 18.08 15.58
C LYS A 152 -12.80 18.62 16.77
N THR A 153 -12.19 18.64 17.96
CA THR A 153 -12.76 19.23 19.17
C THR A 153 -11.66 19.77 20.09
N ASP A 154 -11.97 20.81 20.87
CA ASP A 154 -11.18 21.29 21.99
C ASP A 154 -11.65 20.73 23.36
N GLY A 155 -12.64 19.83 23.34
CA GLY A 155 -13.33 19.30 24.52
C GLY A 155 -14.62 20.04 24.87
N ARG A 156 -15.03 21.08 24.12
CA ARG A 156 -16.28 21.82 24.37
C ARG A 156 -17.05 22.12 23.08
N GLU A 157 -16.31 22.53 22.06
CA GLU A 157 -16.76 22.83 20.71
C GLU A 157 -16.39 21.67 19.78
N ILE A 158 -17.20 21.43 18.76
CA ILE A 158 -16.94 20.51 17.66
C ILE A 158 -16.79 21.32 16.37
N TYR A 159 -15.70 21.08 15.65
CA TYR A 159 -15.42 21.64 14.34
C TYR A 159 -15.58 20.52 13.33
N PHE A 160 -16.54 20.66 12.40
CA PHE A 160 -16.88 19.60 11.44
C PHE A 160 -16.88 20.11 10.00
N SER A 161 -16.11 19.48 9.13
CA SER A 161 -16.19 19.64 7.67
C SER A 161 -16.81 18.39 7.05
N PRO A 162 -18.04 18.42 6.51
CA PRO A 162 -18.59 17.26 5.80
C PRO A 162 -17.79 16.93 4.52
N GLY A 163 -17.16 17.94 3.91
CA GLY A 163 -16.28 17.84 2.75
C GLY A 163 -16.97 17.52 1.41
N ILE A 164 -16.58 18.22 0.34
CA ILE A 164 -17.03 17.92 -1.04
C ILE A 164 -15.93 17.14 -1.79
N MET A 165 -15.48 16.02 -1.23
CA MET A 165 -14.78 15.00 -2.02
C MET A 165 -15.80 14.30 -2.94
N PRO A 166 -15.63 14.27 -4.27
CA PRO A 166 -16.64 13.75 -5.18
C PRO A 166 -17.03 12.29 -4.88
N ILE A 167 -18.32 12.00 -5.04
CA ILE A 167 -18.94 10.67 -4.80
C ILE A 167 -18.23 9.55 -5.58
N LEU A 168 -17.56 9.88 -6.70
CA LEU A 168 -16.76 8.97 -7.51
C LEU A 168 -15.53 8.37 -6.78
N TYR A 169 -14.95 9.06 -5.79
CA TYR A 169 -13.75 8.61 -5.08
C TYR A 169 -14.03 7.82 -3.80
N ARG A 170 -15.22 7.96 -3.21
CA ARG A 170 -15.55 7.41 -1.88
C ARG A 170 -16.56 6.27 -2.01
N GLY A 171 -16.09 5.16 -2.59
CA GLY A 171 -16.90 3.97 -2.87
C GLY A 171 -16.53 3.17 -4.14
N MET A 172 -15.42 3.46 -4.84
CA MET A 172 -14.90 2.57 -5.89
C MET A 172 -13.69 1.79 -5.37
N PRO A 173 -13.75 0.44 -5.28
CA PRO A 173 -12.53 -0.36 -5.16
C PRO A 173 -11.66 -0.24 -6.43
N THR A 174 -10.42 -0.69 -6.32
CA THR A 174 -9.37 -0.74 -7.37
C THR A 174 -9.89 -1.17 -8.76
N PRO A 175 -9.28 -0.66 -9.85
CA PRO A 175 -9.98 -0.06 -10.98
C PRO A 175 -10.99 -0.97 -11.69
N MET A 176 -12.09 -0.36 -12.15
CA MET A 176 -13.00 -1.00 -13.10
C MET A 176 -12.23 -1.40 -14.38
N PRO A 177 -12.50 -2.58 -14.96
CA PRO A 177 -12.09 -2.87 -16.33
C PRO A 177 -12.66 -1.80 -17.28
N LEU A 178 -11.83 -1.28 -18.19
CA LEU A 178 -12.21 -0.26 -19.17
C LEU A 178 -13.45 -0.68 -20.00
N ASP A 179 -13.58 -1.98 -20.23
CA ASP A 179 -14.65 -2.65 -20.97
C ASP A 179 -16.07 -2.41 -20.42
N VAL A 180 -16.21 -1.91 -19.18
CA VAL A 180 -17.50 -1.66 -18.51
C VAL A 180 -17.87 -0.17 -18.47
N MET A 181 -17.03 0.73 -19.01
CA MET A 181 -17.36 2.16 -19.07
C MET A 181 -18.38 2.43 -20.21
N PRO A 182 -19.60 2.91 -19.93
CA PRO A 182 -20.54 3.27 -20.98
C PRO A 182 -20.02 4.46 -21.79
N GLU A 183 -20.18 4.41 -23.12
CA GLU A 183 -19.65 5.40 -24.08
C GLU A 183 -20.10 6.86 -23.82
N THR A 184 -21.12 7.06 -22.97
CA THR A 184 -21.66 8.38 -22.58
C THR A 184 -21.17 8.83 -21.20
N PHE A 185 -19.98 8.43 -20.75
CA PHE A 185 -19.37 8.92 -19.51
C PHE A 185 -18.87 10.38 -19.66
N SER A 186 -19.81 11.32 -19.76
CA SER A 186 -19.50 12.75 -19.66
C SER A 186 -19.04 13.07 -18.25
N ILE A 187 -17.75 13.36 -18.10
CA ILE A 187 -17.23 14.08 -16.94
C ILE A 187 -17.75 15.52 -17.07
N GLU A 188 -18.94 15.78 -16.54
CA GLU A 188 -19.28 17.14 -16.13
C GLU A 188 -18.29 17.53 -15.02
N GLU A 189 -17.69 18.71 -15.13
CA GLU A 189 -16.74 19.20 -14.13
C GLU A 189 -17.42 19.17 -12.75
N PRO A 190 -16.74 18.68 -11.69
CA PRO A 190 -17.34 18.59 -10.37
C PRO A 190 -17.78 19.99 -9.93
N TYR A 191 -19.09 20.19 -9.83
CA TYR A 191 -19.70 21.46 -9.47
C TYR A 191 -19.40 21.75 -7.99
N TYR A 192 -18.26 22.37 -7.73
CA TYR A 192 -17.89 22.90 -6.42
C TYR A 192 -18.94 23.92 -6.00
N ASP A 193 -19.87 23.49 -5.15
CA ASP A 193 -20.89 24.35 -4.59
C ASP A 193 -20.22 25.43 -3.74
N GLN A 194 -20.45 26.70 -4.10
CA GLN A 194 -19.88 27.85 -3.39
C GLN A 194 -20.51 28.07 -2.01
N GLN A 195 -21.45 27.21 -1.61
CA GLN A 195 -22.08 27.13 -0.29
C GLN A 195 -21.45 26.07 0.64
N SER A 196 -20.26 25.52 0.34
CA SER A 196 -19.57 24.67 1.32
C SER A 196 -19.20 25.44 2.60
N SER A 197 -19.38 24.79 3.75
CA SER A 197 -19.16 25.34 5.08
C SER A 197 -18.65 24.28 6.06
N ILE A 198 -17.93 24.75 7.06
CA ILE A 198 -17.49 24.03 8.25
C ILE A 198 -18.35 24.51 9.42
N SER A 199 -19.02 23.57 10.07
CA SER A 199 -19.88 23.85 11.22
C SER A 199 -19.04 24.01 12.48
N VAL A 200 -19.23 25.13 13.20
CA VAL A 200 -18.72 25.31 14.56
C VAL A 200 -19.88 25.06 15.51
N VAL A 201 -19.83 23.91 16.17
CA VAL A 201 -20.94 23.34 16.94
C VAL A 201 -20.58 23.35 18.41
N LYS A 202 -21.33 24.13 19.19
CA LYS A 202 -21.34 24.04 20.63
C LYS A 202 -21.84 22.66 21.02
N ALA A 203 -20.95 21.82 21.51
CA ALA A 203 -21.22 20.40 21.74
C ALA A 203 -21.46 20.08 23.22
N PHE A 204 -20.87 20.86 24.13
CA PHE A 204 -20.93 20.61 25.57
C PHE A 204 -21.56 21.77 26.36
N PRO A 205 -22.54 21.52 27.26
CA PRO A 205 -23.13 20.22 27.58
C PRO A 205 -24.07 19.70 26.49
N ALA A 206 -24.26 18.38 26.42
CA ALA A 206 -24.97 17.70 25.32
C ALA A 206 -26.42 18.17 25.12
N GLU A 207 -27.09 18.62 26.19
CA GLU A 207 -28.44 19.18 26.15
C GLU A 207 -28.51 20.56 25.50
N GLU A 208 -27.38 21.27 25.42
CA GLU A 208 -27.26 22.61 24.83
C GLU A 208 -26.61 22.60 23.44
N LEU A 209 -26.61 21.44 22.75
CA LEU A 209 -26.09 21.26 21.39
C LEU A 209 -26.68 22.30 20.43
N ALA A 210 -25.82 23.12 19.82
CA ALA A 210 -26.21 24.18 18.90
C ALA A 210 -25.13 24.46 17.84
N LEU A 211 -25.55 24.99 16.69
CA LEU A 211 -24.63 25.61 15.74
C LEU A 211 -24.33 27.03 16.23
N ASP A 212 -23.09 27.28 16.64
CA ASP A 212 -22.64 28.59 17.15
C ASP A 212 -22.20 29.49 15.99
N SER A 213 -21.53 28.94 14.97
CA SER A 213 -21.18 29.66 13.74
C SER A 213 -20.88 28.72 12.55
N GLU A 214 -20.67 29.30 11.36
CA GLU A 214 -20.11 28.61 10.19
C GLU A 214 -18.84 29.30 9.70
N ILE A 215 -17.82 28.51 9.40
CA ILE A 215 -16.61 28.95 8.68
C ILE A 215 -16.80 28.60 7.20
N LYS A 216 -16.59 29.57 6.31
CA LYS A 216 -16.79 29.36 4.87
C LYS A 216 -15.78 28.36 4.29
N GLY A 217 -16.24 27.53 3.36
CA GLY A 217 -15.43 26.56 2.63
C GLY A 217 -15.29 25.25 3.39
N ASP A 218 -14.58 24.30 2.80
CA ASP A 218 -14.37 22.95 3.31
C ASP A 218 -12.91 22.48 3.15
N GLY A 219 -12.60 21.36 3.79
CA GLY A 219 -11.25 20.79 3.85
C GLY A 219 -11.01 20.09 5.19
N ASP A 220 -9.99 19.25 5.24
CA ASP A 220 -9.64 18.54 6.48
C ASP A 220 -9.10 19.51 7.53
N LEU A 221 -9.33 19.21 8.81
CA LEU A 221 -9.11 20.13 9.91
C LEU A 221 -7.90 19.73 10.75
N LEU A 222 -7.14 20.72 11.23
CA LEU A 222 -6.11 20.59 12.27
C LEU A 222 -6.29 21.69 13.32
N LEU A 223 -6.16 21.35 14.61
CA LEU A 223 -6.51 22.25 15.72
C LEU A 223 -5.37 22.34 16.74
N HIS A 224 -4.91 23.56 17.05
CA HIS A 224 -3.87 23.80 18.05
C HIS A 224 -4.03 25.17 18.73
N ASP A 225 -4.04 25.23 20.06
CA ASP A 225 -4.06 26.48 20.84
C ASP A 225 -5.12 27.51 20.36
N ASN A 226 -6.33 27.04 20.04
CA ASN A 226 -7.45 27.79 19.46
C ASN A 226 -7.24 28.30 18.02
N ILE A 227 -6.26 27.77 17.29
CA ILE A 227 -6.08 27.96 15.85
C ILE A 227 -6.56 26.72 15.12
N LEU A 228 -7.64 26.85 14.35
CA LEU A 228 -8.17 25.84 13.45
C LEU A 228 -7.63 26.09 12.04
N ALA A 229 -6.72 25.25 11.56
CA ALA A 229 -6.31 25.24 10.15
C ALA A 229 -7.26 24.36 9.35
N VAL A 230 -7.76 24.91 8.24
CA VAL A 230 -8.55 24.24 7.21
C VAL A 230 -7.66 23.97 6.02
N LEU A 231 -7.46 22.70 5.68
CA LEU A 231 -6.63 22.24 4.57
C LEU A 231 -7.54 22.00 3.36
N SER A 232 -7.73 23.04 2.56
CA SER A 232 -8.56 23.06 1.36
C SER A 232 -7.76 22.63 0.11
N TYR A 233 -8.44 22.40 -1.01
CA TYR A 233 -7.79 22.01 -2.28
C TYR A 233 -6.90 23.12 -2.88
N ASP A 234 -7.12 24.38 -2.50
CA ASP A 234 -6.44 25.57 -3.01
C ASP A 234 -5.36 26.14 -2.07
N GLY A 235 -5.27 25.64 -0.83
CA GLY A 235 -4.38 26.16 0.19
C GLY A 235 -4.73 25.76 1.61
N VAL A 236 -4.15 26.47 2.58
CA VAL A 236 -4.46 26.32 4.01
C VAL A 236 -4.90 27.66 4.59
N ARG A 237 -6.04 27.67 5.29
CA ARG A 237 -6.66 28.85 5.90
C ARG A 237 -6.80 28.63 7.40
N ALA A 238 -6.22 29.52 8.22
CA ALA A 238 -6.26 29.39 9.67
C ALA A 238 -7.20 30.41 10.31
N GLN A 239 -8.12 29.91 11.13
CA GLN A 239 -9.09 30.67 11.90
C GLN A 239 -8.75 30.60 13.39
N ASN A 240 -8.77 31.73 14.10
CA ASN A 240 -8.79 31.77 15.55
C ASN A 240 -10.23 31.50 16.00
N VAL A 241 -10.42 30.42 16.75
CA VAL A 241 -11.72 29.91 17.23
C VAL A 241 -11.91 30.10 18.74
N SER A 242 -11.09 30.94 19.39
CA SER A 242 -11.24 31.28 20.82
C SER A 242 -12.53 32.05 21.17
N ASP A 243 -13.25 32.52 20.15
CA ASP A 243 -14.67 32.89 20.19
C ASP A 243 -15.41 32.06 19.11
N PRO A 244 -16.04 30.93 19.47
CA PRO A 244 -16.64 30.00 18.48
C PRO A 244 -17.86 30.60 17.78
N ALA A 245 -18.49 31.64 18.34
CA ALA A 245 -19.57 32.39 17.71
C ALA A 245 -19.06 33.45 16.70
N SER A 246 -17.76 33.75 16.68
CA SER A 246 -17.16 34.65 15.69
C SER A 246 -15.70 34.32 15.34
N PRO A 247 -15.41 33.19 14.66
CA PRO A 247 -14.07 32.85 14.22
C PRO A 247 -13.43 33.94 13.35
N GLN A 248 -12.13 34.19 13.56
CA GLN A 248 -11.39 35.27 12.88
C GLN A 248 -10.19 34.73 12.09
N GLU A 249 -10.06 35.10 10.82
CA GLU A 249 -8.95 34.64 9.99
C GLU A 249 -7.60 35.24 10.46
N VAL A 250 -6.61 34.36 10.65
CA VAL A 250 -5.29 34.72 11.17
C VAL A 250 -4.26 34.77 10.05
N TRP A 251 -4.29 33.75 9.18
CA TRP A 251 -3.43 33.64 8.01
C TRP A 251 -4.04 32.73 6.95
N GLN A 252 -3.71 32.98 5.69
CA GLN A 252 -3.95 32.09 4.55
C GLN A 252 -2.64 31.91 3.78
N VAL A 253 -2.44 30.69 3.25
CA VAL A 253 -1.45 30.36 2.23
C VAL A 253 -2.14 29.62 1.10
N SER A 254 -1.68 29.79 -0.14
CA SER A 254 -2.28 29.15 -1.33
C SER A 254 -1.28 28.23 -2.03
N TYR A 255 -1.76 27.15 -2.63
CA TYR A 255 -0.93 26.29 -3.47
C TYR A 255 -0.67 26.95 -4.83
N GLU A 256 0.52 26.73 -5.38
CA GLU A 256 1.03 27.37 -6.59
C GLU A 256 1.63 26.32 -7.54
N ASN A 257 1.93 26.67 -8.79
CA ASN A 257 2.58 25.77 -9.77
C ASN A 257 1.89 24.39 -9.93
N ASN A 258 0.56 24.36 -9.99
CA ASN A 258 -0.25 23.13 -10.03
C ASN A 258 0.15 22.12 -8.92
N SER A 259 0.29 22.62 -7.69
CA SER A 259 0.57 21.79 -6.53
C SER A 259 -0.72 21.43 -5.78
N TRP A 260 -0.73 20.24 -5.21
CA TRP A 260 -1.81 19.76 -4.33
C TRP A 260 -1.22 19.21 -3.03
N LEU A 261 -2.06 19.17 -1.99
CA LEU A 261 -1.73 18.48 -0.74
C LEU A 261 -1.70 16.97 -0.97
N VAL A 262 -0.62 16.33 -0.53
CA VAL A 262 -0.50 14.87 -0.45
C VAL A 262 -0.92 14.40 0.93
N ASP A 263 -0.37 15.05 1.96
CA ASP A 263 -0.61 14.73 3.36
C ASP A 263 -0.12 15.87 4.28
N ALA A 264 -0.53 15.89 5.55
CA ALA A 264 -0.02 16.82 6.56
C ALA A 264 0.05 16.22 7.97
N ARG A 265 0.94 16.76 8.82
CA ARG A 265 1.11 16.35 10.23
C ARG A 265 1.31 17.56 11.12
N LEU A 266 0.84 17.51 12.35
CA LEU A 266 1.00 18.58 13.35
C LEU A 266 1.71 18.05 14.60
N LYS A 267 2.86 18.62 14.95
CA LYS A 267 3.60 18.31 16.19
C LYS A 267 4.00 19.60 16.91
N GLY A 268 3.37 19.89 18.04
CA GLY A 268 3.77 20.97 18.96
C GLY A 268 3.81 22.37 18.33
N GLY A 269 2.78 22.73 17.55
CA GLY A 269 2.69 24.02 16.86
C GLY A 269 3.46 24.13 15.56
N GLU A 270 4.20 23.08 15.17
CA GLU A 270 4.79 22.95 13.84
C GLU A 270 3.86 22.10 12.95
N LEU A 271 3.34 22.72 11.89
CA LEU A 271 2.55 22.09 10.83
C LEU A 271 3.47 21.68 9.69
N PHE A 272 3.54 20.38 9.41
CA PHE A 272 4.29 19.81 8.30
C PHE A 272 3.33 19.55 7.15
N LEU A 273 3.46 20.30 6.06
CA LEU A 273 2.70 20.09 4.82
C LEU A 273 3.56 19.31 3.83
N ILE A 274 3.01 18.26 3.23
CA ILE A 274 3.63 17.54 2.11
C ILE A 274 2.84 17.89 0.85
N LEU A 275 3.41 18.73 -0.01
CA LEU A 275 2.83 19.10 -1.29
C LEU A 275 3.48 18.30 -2.43
N SER A 276 2.70 17.99 -3.46
CA SER A 276 3.20 17.45 -4.73
C SER A 276 2.97 18.48 -5.83
N SER A 277 4.01 18.82 -6.58
CA SER A 277 3.99 19.82 -7.65
C SER A 277 4.26 19.20 -9.01
N SER A 278 3.41 19.44 -10.01
CA SER A 278 3.70 19.02 -11.38
C SER A 278 4.96 19.68 -11.93
N ILE A 279 5.80 18.91 -12.63
CA ILE A 279 7.05 19.40 -13.22
C ILE A 279 6.78 20.09 -14.57
N ASN A 280 7.25 21.32 -14.71
CA ASN A 280 7.25 22.05 -15.98
C ASN A 280 8.55 21.75 -16.74
N TYR A 281 8.52 20.75 -17.63
CA TYR A 281 9.68 20.32 -18.43
C TYR A 281 10.39 21.45 -19.21
N ALA A 282 9.68 22.53 -19.57
CA ALA A 282 10.29 23.65 -20.29
C ALA A 282 11.04 24.64 -19.37
N ARG A 283 10.71 24.67 -18.07
CA ARG A 283 11.33 25.47 -17.01
C ARG A 283 11.07 24.82 -15.64
N PRO A 284 11.85 23.81 -15.23
CA PRO A 284 11.55 23.05 -14.02
C PRO A 284 11.93 23.80 -12.72
N CYS A 285 12.73 24.86 -12.82
CA CYS A 285 13.20 25.66 -11.68
C CYS A 285 13.33 27.16 -12.01
N PRO A 286 13.37 28.03 -10.97
CA PRO A 286 12.81 27.77 -9.66
C PRO A 286 11.28 27.66 -9.75
N TYR A 287 10.69 26.71 -9.02
CA TYR A 287 9.23 26.62 -8.88
C TYR A 287 8.83 27.07 -7.48
N ALA A 288 7.56 27.43 -7.30
CA ALA A 288 7.00 27.72 -5.98
C ALA A 288 5.80 26.79 -5.77
N PRO A 289 5.84 25.85 -4.81
CA PRO A 289 4.68 25.00 -4.49
C PRO A 289 3.60 25.77 -3.72
N LEU A 290 3.98 26.89 -3.09
CA LEU A 290 3.14 27.63 -2.15
C LEU A 290 3.42 29.15 -2.20
N LEU A 291 2.35 29.93 -2.25
CA LEU A 291 2.31 31.35 -1.95
C LEU A 291 2.06 31.50 -0.44
N GLY A 292 3.12 31.83 0.30
CA GLY A 292 3.07 32.02 1.75
C GLY A 292 2.83 33.49 2.14
N ILE A 293 2.60 33.72 3.43
CA ILE A 293 2.35 35.07 3.99
C ILE A 293 3.49 36.09 3.74
N GLU A 294 4.72 35.62 3.50
CA GLU A 294 5.89 36.46 3.20
C GLU A 294 6.22 36.51 1.68
N GLY A 295 5.39 35.89 0.83
CA GLY A 295 5.59 35.79 -0.61
C GLY A 295 5.75 34.34 -1.11
N LYS A 296 6.21 34.17 -2.34
CA LYS A 296 6.42 32.84 -2.95
C LYS A 296 7.56 32.09 -2.26
N VAL A 297 7.31 30.83 -1.93
CA VAL A 297 8.30 29.91 -1.38
C VAL A 297 9.07 29.29 -2.55
N GLU A 298 10.07 29.99 -3.07
CA GLU A 298 10.83 29.53 -4.25
C GLU A 298 11.79 28.38 -3.90
N ILE A 299 11.65 27.25 -4.61
CA ILE A 299 12.53 26.09 -4.55
C ILE A 299 13.46 26.12 -5.77
N ALA A 300 14.76 26.23 -5.51
CA ALA A 300 15.80 26.11 -6.54
C ALA A 300 16.16 24.64 -6.80
N CYS A 301 16.57 24.30 -8.02
CA CYS A 301 16.99 22.94 -8.40
C CYS A 301 18.01 22.32 -7.44
N SER A 302 19.00 23.10 -6.98
CA SER A 302 20.04 22.64 -6.04
C SER A 302 19.57 22.48 -4.58
N ALA A 303 18.27 22.63 -4.31
CA ALA A 303 17.60 22.20 -3.08
C ALA A 303 16.79 20.91 -3.26
N ILE A 304 16.51 20.48 -4.50
CA ILE A 304 15.76 19.25 -4.80
C ILE A 304 16.71 18.05 -4.72
N TRP A 305 16.30 17.02 -3.99
CA TRP A 305 16.99 15.73 -3.92
C TRP A 305 16.47 14.75 -4.97
N HIS A 306 17.35 13.88 -5.44
CA HIS A 306 17.01 12.80 -6.37
C HIS A 306 17.89 11.56 -6.14
N PRO A 307 17.43 10.36 -6.52
CA PRO A 307 18.24 9.15 -6.48
C PRO A 307 19.44 9.23 -7.41
N VAL A 308 20.52 8.50 -7.12
CA VAL A 308 21.70 8.45 -8.00
C VAL A 308 21.50 7.64 -9.30
N ILE A 309 20.35 6.98 -9.46
CA ILE A 309 19.91 6.24 -10.66
C ILE A 309 18.59 6.86 -11.15
N PRO A 310 18.42 7.15 -12.45
CA PRO A 310 17.18 7.66 -13.02
C PRO A 310 15.95 6.82 -12.62
N VAL A 311 14.90 7.51 -12.17
CA VAL A 311 13.57 6.95 -11.90
C VAL A 311 12.52 7.75 -12.68
N PRO A 312 11.35 7.16 -13.02
CA PRO A 312 10.20 7.91 -13.51
C PRO A 312 9.96 9.15 -12.61
N THR A 313 9.79 10.31 -13.24
CA THR A 313 9.77 11.61 -12.55
C THR A 313 8.76 12.51 -13.23
N ASP A 314 7.59 12.73 -12.60
CA ASP A 314 6.53 13.63 -13.09
C ASP A 314 6.17 14.74 -12.08
N VAL A 315 6.47 14.52 -10.80
CA VAL A 315 6.24 15.46 -9.70
C VAL A 315 7.51 15.72 -8.89
N THR A 316 7.57 16.92 -8.31
CA THR A 316 8.47 17.22 -7.19
C THR A 316 7.63 17.34 -5.93
N TYR A 317 7.92 16.49 -4.95
CA TYR A 317 7.37 16.58 -3.61
C TYR A 317 8.13 17.63 -2.81
N THR A 318 7.43 18.40 -1.97
CA THR A 318 8.01 19.35 -1.02
C THR A 318 7.40 19.15 0.36
N VAL A 319 8.23 18.88 1.36
CA VAL A 319 7.89 19.02 2.77
C VAL A 319 8.14 20.48 3.18
N LEU A 320 7.12 21.16 3.67
CA LEU A 320 7.23 22.50 4.27
C LEU A 320 6.96 22.40 5.76
N LYS A 321 7.83 22.99 6.59
CA LYS A 321 7.56 23.19 8.01
C LYS A 321 7.02 24.60 8.23
N VAL A 322 5.78 24.68 8.69
CA VAL A 322 4.98 25.91 8.82
C VAL A 322 4.67 26.15 10.30
N ASP A 323 4.79 27.39 10.73
CA ASP A 323 4.36 27.82 12.06
C ASP A 323 2.82 27.89 12.14
N MET A 324 2.19 27.06 12.97
CA MET A 324 0.73 26.97 13.06
C MET A 324 0.08 28.29 13.51
N ALA A 325 0.76 29.08 14.34
CA ALA A 325 0.22 30.34 14.86
C ALA A 325 0.30 31.51 13.86
N THR A 326 1.24 31.46 12.90
CA THR A 326 1.55 32.60 12.01
C THR A 326 1.52 32.28 10.50
N GLY A 327 1.42 31.02 10.09
CA GLY A 327 1.47 30.61 8.68
C GLY A 327 2.86 30.75 8.05
N LYS A 328 3.88 31.09 8.85
CA LYS A 328 5.25 31.33 8.37
C LYS A 328 5.95 30.01 8.06
N VAL A 329 6.36 29.83 6.81
CA VAL A 329 7.25 28.73 6.42
C VAL A 329 8.64 28.96 7.03
N LYS A 330 9.09 28.01 7.84
CA LYS A 330 10.40 28.03 8.53
C LYS A 330 11.48 27.34 7.70
N GLN A 331 11.16 26.20 7.11
CA GLN A 331 12.08 25.29 6.41
C GLN A 331 11.33 24.56 5.28
N THR A 332 12.08 24.12 4.27
CA THR A 332 11.59 23.25 3.19
C THR A 332 12.61 22.17 2.86
N ALA A 333 12.13 21.03 2.38
CA ALA A 333 12.95 20.00 1.73
C ALA A 333 12.16 19.40 0.56
N SER A 334 12.79 19.28 -0.60
CA SER A 334 12.11 18.83 -1.85
C SER A 334 12.81 17.62 -2.45
N PHE A 335 12.05 16.73 -3.09
CA PHE A 335 12.57 15.53 -3.76
C PHE A 335 11.73 15.15 -4.98
N VAL A 336 12.35 14.59 -6.01
CA VAL A 336 11.64 14.07 -7.19
C VAL A 336 10.93 12.76 -6.88
N GLY A 337 9.86 12.46 -7.63
CA GLY A 337 9.22 11.14 -7.62
C GLY A 337 8.21 10.98 -8.75
N ALA A 338 7.52 9.83 -8.75
CA ALA A 338 6.41 9.55 -9.67
C ALA A 338 5.09 9.44 -8.90
N GLN A 339 4.04 10.09 -9.42
CA GLN A 339 2.72 10.13 -8.80
C GLN A 339 2.18 8.72 -8.48
N GLY A 340 1.68 8.52 -7.26
CA GLY A 340 1.14 7.24 -6.81
C GLY A 340 2.17 6.16 -6.42
N SER A 341 3.48 6.42 -6.59
CA SER A 341 4.55 5.46 -6.25
C SER A 341 5.32 5.77 -4.95
N SER A 342 4.96 6.87 -4.28
CA SER A 342 5.64 7.40 -3.09
C SER A 342 4.71 7.41 -1.88
N ALA A 343 5.19 6.87 -0.77
CA ALA A 343 4.57 6.99 0.55
C ALA A 343 5.37 7.99 1.40
N VAL A 344 4.70 8.62 2.36
CA VAL A 344 5.37 9.41 3.41
C VAL A 344 4.90 8.91 4.77
N TYR A 345 5.85 8.78 5.69
CA TYR A 345 5.62 8.41 7.09
C TYR A 345 6.38 9.39 7.99
N MET A 346 5.78 9.79 9.10
CA MET A 346 6.40 10.69 10.07
C MET A 346 6.38 10.04 11.46
N SER A 347 7.57 9.80 12.01
CA SER A 347 7.75 9.50 13.42
C SER A 347 7.89 10.80 14.21
N ALA A 348 8.14 10.71 15.52
CA ALA A 348 8.36 11.90 16.35
C ALA A 348 9.49 12.78 15.78
N ASP A 349 10.64 12.18 15.47
CA ASP A 349 11.87 12.92 15.21
C ASP A 349 12.37 12.79 13.76
N ASN A 350 11.74 11.93 12.95
CA ASN A 350 12.08 11.70 11.54
C ASN A 350 10.85 11.76 10.61
N ILE A 351 11.09 12.18 9.37
CA ILE A 351 10.17 11.99 8.23
C ILE A 351 10.86 11.04 7.24
N TYR A 352 10.10 10.08 6.73
CA TYR A 352 10.52 9.09 5.76
C TYR A 352 9.71 9.30 4.49
N ALA A 353 10.39 9.64 3.39
CA ALA A 353 9.80 9.74 2.06
C ALA A 353 10.32 8.59 1.19
N THR A 354 9.44 7.95 0.42
CA THR A 354 9.80 6.76 -0.37
C THR A 354 9.58 6.98 -1.85
N TYR A 355 10.26 6.20 -2.69
CA TYR A 355 10.16 6.26 -4.15
C TYR A 355 10.39 4.87 -4.76
N SER A 356 9.74 4.59 -5.88
CA SER A 356 9.94 3.35 -6.62
C SER A 356 11.30 3.33 -7.35
N LEU A 357 12.04 2.24 -7.20
CA LEU A 357 13.27 1.94 -7.93
C LEU A 357 12.98 0.83 -8.97
N PRO A 358 13.17 1.09 -10.28
CA PRO A 358 12.87 0.11 -11.32
C PRO A 358 13.84 -1.09 -11.27
N ALA A 359 13.37 -2.25 -11.73
CA ALA A 359 14.23 -3.41 -11.97
C ALA A 359 15.45 -3.06 -12.82
N ASP A 360 16.60 -3.65 -12.50
CA ASP A 360 17.66 -3.82 -13.49
C ASP A 360 17.24 -4.95 -14.45
N THR A 361 16.39 -4.60 -15.43
CA THR A 361 15.86 -5.59 -16.38
C THR A 361 16.96 -6.20 -17.26
N PHE A 362 18.06 -5.49 -17.50
CA PHE A 362 19.20 -6.02 -18.24
C PHE A 362 19.90 -7.13 -17.45
N THR A 363 20.34 -6.87 -16.22
CA THR A 363 21.00 -7.88 -15.37
C THR A 363 20.06 -9.05 -15.06
N PHE A 364 18.76 -8.80 -14.86
CA PHE A 364 17.79 -9.87 -14.63
C PHE A 364 17.63 -10.78 -15.85
N VAL A 365 17.34 -10.22 -17.04
CA VAL A 365 17.07 -11.02 -18.25
C VAL A 365 18.36 -11.64 -18.81
N SER A 366 19.50 -10.96 -18.71
CA SER A 366 20.79 -11.55 -19.06
C SER A 366 21.18 -12.70 -18.13
N GLY A 367 20.94 -12.57 -16.83
CA GLY A 367 21.08 -13.66 -15.86
C GLY A 367 20.19 -14.86 -16.19
N PHE A 368 18.92 -14.63 -16.50
CA PHE A 368 17.98 -15.67 -16.94
C PHE A 368 18.45 -16.40 -18.20
N LEU A 369 18.95 -15.68 -19.21
CA LEU A 369 19.46 -16.28 -20.45
C LEU A 369 20.73 -17.09 -20.24
N MET A 370 21.65 -16.61 -19.40
CA MET A 370 22.88 -17.35 -19.04
C MET A 370 22.60 -18.57 -18.16
N ALA A 371 21.62 -18.48 -17.25
CA ALA A 371 21.12 -19.61 -16.48
C ALA A 371 20.57 -20.73 -17.38
N ASN A 372 20.06 -20.41 -18.58
CA ASN A 372 19.39 -21.33 -19.51
C ASN A 372 20.19 -21.56 -20.80
N ALA A 373 21.52 -21.63 -20.67
CA ALA A 373 22.46 -21.84 -21.78
C ALA A 373 22.31 -23.19 -22.54
N ASP A 374 21.44 -24.09 -22.07
CA ASP A 374 21.06 -25.33 -22.77
C ASP A 374 20.01 -25.11 -23.87
N VAL A 375 19.19 -24.06 -23.77
CA VAL A 375 18.17 -23.67 -24.77
C VAL A 375 18.50 -22.38 -25.52
N VAL A 376 19.39 -21.54 -25.01
CA VAL A 376 19.84 -20.30 -25.66
C VAL A 376 21.02 -20.59 -26.62
N PRO A 377 20.96 -20.22 -27.91
CA PRO A 377 22.04 -20.48 -28.87
C PRO A 377 23.38 -19.85 -28.48
N SER A 378 24.49 -20.52 -28.81
CA SER A 378 25.83 -20.05 -28.44
C SER A 378 26.15 -18.64 -28.95
N TYR A 379 25.68 -18.26 -30.15
CA TYR A 379 25.89 -16.91 -30.68
C TYR A 379 25.12 -15.82 -29.91
N VAL A 380 24.00 -16.18 -29.25
CA VAL A 380 23.25 -15.28 -28.37
C VAL A 380 24.02 -15.12 -27.06
N LEU A 381 24.54 -16.21 -26.48
CA LEU A 381 25.37 -16.18 -25.27
C LEU A 381 26.69 -15.41 -25.49
N GLU A 382 27.40 -15.67 -26.58
CA GLU A 382 28.61 -14.94 -26.99
C GLU A 382 28.35 -13.44 -27.17
N LYS A 383 27.19 -13.06 -27.72
CA LYS A 383 26.85 -11.64 -27.90
C LYS A 383 26.35 -10.99 -26.61
N LEU A 384 25.70 -11.75 -25.73
CA LEU A 384 25.27 -11.32 -24.41
C LEU A 384 26.46 -11.01 -23.50
N ASP A 385 27.46 -11.91 -23.46
CA ASP A 385 28.71 -11.69 -22.73
C ASP A 385 29.43 -10.41 -23.20
N GLN A 386 29.49 -10.15 -24.51
CA GLN A 386 30.02 -8.88 -25.02
C GLN A 386 29.26 -7.67 -24.49
N VAL A 387 27.92 -7.71 -24.44
CA VAL A 387 27.09 -6.56 -24.02
C VAL A 387 27.17 -6.34 -22.50
N ILE A 388 27.26 -7.41 -21.70
CA ILE A 388 27.51 -7.31 -20.24
C ILE A 388 28.85 -6.60 -19.98
N ASN A 389 29.90 -6.98 -20.71
CA ASN A 389 31.25 -6.44 -20.56
C ASN A 389 31.47 -5.07 -21.25
N TYR A 390 30.43 -4.43 -21.81
CA TYR A 390 30.54 -3.08 -22.36
C TYR A 390 30.39 -2.00 -21.27
N ASP A 391 31.28 -1.00 -21.33
CA ASP A 391 31.20 0.24 -20.54
C ASP A 391 30.13 1.16 -21.15
N LEU A 392 28.86 0.84 -20.87
CA LEU A 392 27.65 1.49 -21.34
C LEU A 392 26.60 1.51 -20.22
N ALA A 393 25.68 2.48 -20.29
CA ALA A 393 24.50 2.53 -19.42
C ALA A 393 23.55 1.35 -19.72
N ASP A 394 22.86 0.85 -18.70
CA ASP A 394 22.13 -0.43 -18.75
C ASP A 394 20.87 -0.37 -19.64
N GLU A 395 20.33 0.82 -19.89
CA GLU A 395 19.29 1.07 -20.90
C GLU A 395 19.82 0.82 -22.32
N THR A 396 21.09 1.21 -22.58
CA THR A 396 21.75 0.94 -23.87
C THR A 396 22.02 -0.55 -24.05
N LYS A 397 22.43 -1.23 -22.98
CA LYS A 397 22.57 -2.69 -22.96
C LYS A 397 21.23 -3.40 -23.19
N SER A 398 20.13 -2.86 -22.62
CA SER A 398 18.76 -3.36 -22.82
C SER A 398 18.28 -3.24 -24.27
N VAL A 399 18.66 -2.17 -24.99
CA VAL A 399 18.40 -2.03 -26.43
C VAL A 399 19.16 -3.09 -27.23
N GLU A 400 20.46 -3.26 -26.97
CA GLU A 400 21.26 -4.29 -27.67
C GLU A 400 20.77 -5.72 -27.36
N LEU A 401 20.35 -6.00 -26.13
CA LEU A 401 19.75 -7.28 -25.75
C LEU A 401 18.47 -7.57 -26.55
N ARG A 402 17.53 -6.60 -26.65
CA ARG A 402 16.33 -6.74 -27.49
C ARG A 402 16.68 -6.93 -28.97
N ASN A 403 17.71 -6.24 -29.47
CA ASN A 403 18.21 -6.42 -30.84
C ASN A 403 18.82 -7.82 -31.09
N VAL A 404 19.38 -8.47 -30.07
CA VAL A 404 19.88 -9.86 -30.17
C VAL A 404 18.72 -10.86 -30.13
N LEU A 405 17.82 -10.75 -29.14
CA LEU A 405 16.67 -11.64 -28.99
C LEU A 405 15.71 -11.56 -30.20
N GLY A 406 15.42 -10.36 -30.70
CA GLY A 406 14.59 -10.16 -31.88
C GLY A 406 15.14 -10.87 -33.12
N ARG A 407 16.47 -10.83 -33.34
CA ARG A 407 17.11 -11.56 -34.46
C ARG A 407 17.09 -13.08 -34.27
N TRP A 408 17.16 -13.56 -33.02
CA TRP A 408 17.00 -14.99 -32.72
C TRP A 408 15.57 -15.45 -32.99
N PHE A 409 14.55 -14.80 -32.41
CA PHE A 409 13.16 -15.22 -32.59
C PHE A 409 12.68 -15.06 -34.05
N GLN A 410 13.19 -14.08 -34.80
CA GLN A 410 12.94 -13.96 -36.25
C GLN A 410 13.60 -15.06 -37.11
N SER A 411 14.48 -15.89 -36.56
CA SER A 411 15.16 -16.98 -37.28
C SER A 411 14.49 -18.35 -37.13
N LEU A 412 13.48 -18.47 -36.27
CA LEU A 412 12.77 -19.72 -35.96
C LEU A 412 11.56 -19.93 -36.87
N ASP A 413 11.15 -21.18 -37.08
CA ASP A 413 9.82 -21.48 -37.62
C ASP A 413 8.69 -21.42 -36.55
N GLN A 414 7.45 -21.67 -36.96
CA GLN A 414 6.28 -21.55 -36.07
C GLN A 414 6.22 -22.63 -34.97
N ASP A 415 6.65 -23.85 -35.28
CA ASP A 415 6.66 -24.96 -34.31
C ASP A 415 7.87 -24.84 -33.38
N GLU A 416 9.03 -24.43 -33.92
CA GLU A 416 10.23 -24.09 -33.14
C GLU A 416 9.97 -22.94 -32.16
N ALA A 417 9.35 -21.85 -32.63
CA ALA A 417 9.03 -20.69 -31.78
C ALA A 417 8.00 -21.04 -30.69
N LEU A 418 6.96 -21.81 -31.02
CA LEU A 418 5.96 -22.25 -30.04
C LEU A 418 6.58 -23.15 -28.95
N SER A 419 7.44 -24.07 -29.35
CA SER A 419 8.19 -24.94 -28.42
C SER A 419 9.10 -24.12 -27.50
N LEU A 420 9.91 -23.21 -28.08
CA LEU A 420 10.84 -22.36 -27.33
C LEU A 420 10.11 -21.44 -26.35
N VAL A 421 9.06 -20.74 -26.78
CA VAL A 421 8.30 -19.83 -25.91
C VAL A 421 7.63 -20.60 -24.77
N THR A 422 7.11 -21.81 -25.02
CA THR A 422 6.53 -22.65 -23.97
C THR A 422 7.57 -23.01 -22.91
N GLU A 423 8.77 -23.42 -23.32
CA GLU A 423 9.86 -23.81 -22.43
C GLU A 423 10.46 -22.60 -21.67
N MET A 424 10.70 -21.48 -22.35
CA MET A 424 11.21 -20.25 -21.74
C MET A 424 10.21 -19.64 -20.74
N ASN A 425 8.89 -19.72 -20.99
CA ASN A 425 7.87 -19.22 -20.08
C ASN A 425 7.79 -20.04 -18.77
N ASN A 426 8.05 -21.36 -18.82
CA ASN A 426 8.17 -22.17 -17.62
C ASN A 426 9.42 -21.79 -16.81
N ARG A 427 10.58 -21.74 -17.50
CA ARG A 427 11.88 -21.45 -16.89
C ARG A 427 11.96 -20.03 -16.30
N ILE A 428 11.37 -19.03 -16.95
CA ILE A 428 11.38 -17.67 -16.41
C ILE A 428 10.52 -17.56 -15.15
N GLY A 429 9.40 -18.29 -15.06
CA GLY A 429 8.62 -18.36 -13.81
C GLY A 429 9.44 -18.96 -12.65
N ASP A 430 10.13 -20.08 -12.90
CA ASP A 430 10.97 -20.72 -11.89
C ASP A 430 12.17 -19.83 -11.48
N TYR A 431 12.75 -19.06 -12.41
CA TYR A 431 13.78 -18.06 -12.14
C TYR A 431 13.25 -16.82 -11.38
N ILE A 432 12.09 -16.29 -11.76
CA ILE A 432 11.39 -15.20 -11.05
C ILE A 432 11.15 -15.61 -9.59
N LYS A 433 10.74 -16.85 -9.32
CA LYS A 433 10.50 -17.34 -7.95
C LYS A 433 11.74 -17.30 -7.04
N VAL A 434 12.94 -17.38 -7.61
CA VAL A 434 14.23 -17.23 -6.90
C VAL A 434 14.67 -15.76 -6.81
N HIS A 435 14.42 -14.96 -7.86
CA HIS A 435 14.95 -13.60 -8.03
C HIS A 435 13.92 -12.46 -7.83
N LEU A 436 12.72 -12.74 -7.30
CA LEU A 436 11.61 -11.77 -7.16
C LEU A 436 11.98 -10.46 -6.42
N ARG A 437 13.02 -10.49 -5.58
CA ARG A 437 13.52 -9.35 -4.79
C ARG A 437 14.46 -8.41 -5.57
N GLU A 438 14.75 -8.72 -6.83
CA GLU A 438 15.46 -7.85 -7.77
C GLU A 438 14.52 -7.07 -8.71
N LEU A 439 13.23 -7.43 -8.76
CA LEU A 439 12.28 -6.91 -9.75
C LEU A 439 11.62 -5.59 -9.36
N GLN A 440 11.49 -5.34 -8.06
CA GLN A 440 10.97 -4.09 -7.52
C GLN A 440 11.76 -3.75 -6.26
N GLN A 441 12.11 -2.49 -6.09
CA GLN A 441 12.71 -1.97 -4.87
C GLN A 441 12.03 -0.65 -4.49
N THR A 442 11.94 -0.37 -3.20
CA THR A 442 11.53 0.94 -2.68
C THR A 442 12.77 1.62 -2.11
N GLY A 443 13.11 2.79 -2.66
CA GLY A 443 14.07 3.71 -2.07
C GLY A 443 13.42 4.52 -0.94
N ILE A 444 14.20 4.86 0.08
CA ILE A 444 13.76 5.55 1.30
C ILE A 444 14.74 6.68 1.62
N VAL A 445 14.22 7.88 1.90
CA VAL A 445 14.98 9.04 2.38
C VAL A 445 14.50 9.39 3.79
N ARG A 446 15.42 9.53 4.75
CA ARG A 446 15.13 10.00 6.11
C ARG A 446 15.57 11.44 6.30
N LEU A 447 14.63 12.30 6.70
CA LEU A 447 14.83 13.70 7.09
C LEU A 447 14.56 13.86 8.59
N ASP A 448 15.15 14.86 9.26
CA ASP A 448 14.79 15.16 10.65
C ASP A 448 13.66 16.21 10.78
N THR A 449 12.78 16.06 11.78
CA THR A 449 11.63 16.97 11.97
C THR A 449 12.01 18.35 12.54
N ASN A 450 13.25 18.54 13.00
CA ASN A 450 13.71 19.82 13.56
C ASN A 450 14.14 20.79 12.46
N LYS A 451 14.85 20.30 11.43
CA LYS A 451 15.44 21.08 10.34
C LYS A 451 15.00 20.74 8.91
N LEU A 452 14.39 19.57 8.70
CA LEU A 452 14.20 18.95 7.37
C LEU A 452 15.53 18.66 6.61
N GLU A 453 16.64 18.44 7.31
CA GLU A 453 17.88 17.98 6.68
C GLU A 453 17.83 16.47 6.44
N VAL A 454 18.12 16.00 5.22
CA VAL A 454 18.35 14.57 4.93
C VAL A 454 19.51 14.04 5.78
N LYS A 455 19.32 12.89 6.45
CA LYS A 455 20.30 12.25 7.33
C LYS A 455 20.85 10.94 6.77
N SER A 456 20.02 10.22 6.02
CA SER A 456 20.37 8.93 5.42
C SER A 456 19.38 8.63 4.30
N SER A 457 19.80 7.80 3.36
CA SER A 457 18.93 7.15 2.38
C SER A 457 19.34 5.68 2.24
N GLY A 458 18.47 4.86 1.66
CA GLY A 458 18.69 3.43 1.44
C GLY A 458 17.58 2.83 0.59
N SER A 459 17.60 1.52 0.38
CA SER A 459 16.60 0.81 -0.42
C SER A 459 16.32 -0.59 0.11
N ILE A 460 15.08 -1.06 -0.05
CA ILE A 460 14.63 -2.42 0.27
C ILE A 460 13.87 -3.07 -0.90
N PRO A 461 13.81 -4.41 -0.98
CA PRO A 461 12.97 -5.11 -1.98
C PRO A 461 11.48 -4.85 -1.81
N GLY A 462 10.77 -4.86 -2.94
CA GLY A 462 9.31 -4.79 -3.01
C GLY A 462 8.72 -3.38 -2.91
N THR A 463 7.39 -3.34 -2.95
CA THR A 463 6.52 -2.17 -2.86
C THR A 463 5.80 -2.12 -1.51
N LEU A 464 5.53 -0.92 -1.02
CA LEU A 464 4.76 -0.67 0.21
C LEU A 464 3.26 -0.70 -0.08
N LEU A 465 2.44 -1.07 0.91
CA LEU A 465 0.98 -0.91 0.81
C LEU A 465 0.56 0.55 1.01
N ASN A 466 1.01 1.17 2.10
CA ASN A 466 0.69 2.54 2.52
C ASN A 466 1.58 2.95 3.72
N GLN A 467 1.28 4.08 4.38
CA GLN A 467 2.03 4.56 5.55
C GLN A 467 2.15 3.56 6.70
N PHE A 468 1.19 2.65 6.91
CA PHE A 468 1.23 1.62 7.97
C PHE A 468 2.22 0.49 7.66
N SER A 469 2.74 0.44 6.43
CA SER A 469 3.87 -0.42 6.07
C SER A 469 5.18 0.05 6.70
N LEU A 470 5.23 1.22 7.34
CA LEU A 470 6.39 1.77 8.04
C LEU A 470 6.10 2.06 9.52
N ASP A 471 7.11 1.88 10.37
CA ASP A 471 7.09 2.25 11.79
C ASP A 471 8.52 2.46 12.33
N GLU A 472 8.73 3.44 13.22
CA GLU A 472 10.01 3.64 13.92
C GLU A 472 9.92 3.21 15.39
N TYR A 473 10.75 2.24 15.78
CA TYR A 473 10.77 1.68 17.14
C TYR A 473 12.20 1.38 17.62
N ASP A 474 12.52 1.78 18.85
CA ASP A 474 13.84 1.63 19.52
C ASP A 474 15.07 2.01 18.65
N GLY A 475 14.93 3.02 17.79
CA GLY A 475 16.00 3.45 16.89
C GLY A 475 16.19 2.58 15.64
N PHE A 476 15.17 1.81 15.25
CA PHE A 476 15.10 1.06 13.99
C PHE A 476 13.86 1.47 13.19
N LEU A 477 13.99 1.51 11.86
CA LEU A 477 12.85 1.60 10.95
C LEU A 477 12.41 0.18 10.59
N ARG A 478 11.11 -0.10 10.71
CA ARG A 478 10.47 -1.37 10.37
C ARG A 478 9.65 -1.16 9.11
N VAL A 479 9.81 -2.03 8.11
CA VAL A 479 9.23 -1.87 6.78
C VAL A 479 8.67 -3.22 6.30
N ALA A 480 7.41 -3.25 5.88
CA ALA A 480 6.79 -4.43 5.26
C ALA A 480 6.49 -4.17 3.77
N THR A 481 6.76 -5.14 2.90
CA THR A 481 6.57 -5.00 1.43
C THR A 481 6.02 -6.25 0.76
N THR A 482 5.33 -6.04 -0.37
CA THR A 482 5.03 -7.08 -1.36
C THR A 482 6.11 -7.06 -2.44
N SER A 483 6.64 -8.21 -2.85
CA SER A 483 7.58 -8.33 -3.97
C SER A 483 7.05 -9.29 -5.03
N GLY A 484 7.32 -9.01 -6.31
CA GLY A 484 6.99 -9.90 -7.43
C GLY A 484 5.89 -9.41 -8.38
N GLU A 485 5.37 -8.20 -8.23
CA GLU A 485 4.37 -7.64 -9.16
C GLU A 485 5.05 -7.17 -10.47
N THR A 486 5.39 -8.14 -11.33
CA THR A 486 6.24 -7.92 -12.52
C THR A 486 5.63 -7.05 -13.62
N GLY A 487 4.34 -6.70 -13.53
CA GLY A 487 3.63 -5.86 -14.50
C GLY A 487 3.65 -6.35 -15.96
N GLY A 488 4.06 -7.61 -16.22
CA GLY A 488 4.30 -8.10 -17.57
C GLY A 488 5.60 -7.56 -18.22
N MET A 489 6.54 -7.03 -17.44
CA MET A 489 7.78 -6.40 -17.95
C MET A 489 8.59 -7.27 -18.93
N PHE A 490 8.46 -8.59 -18.88
CA PHE A 490 9.17 -9.53 -19.75
C PHE A 490 8.61 -9.61 -21.18
N TRP A 491 7.38 -9.15 -21.44
CA TRP A 491 6.80 -9.14 -22.78
C TRP A 491 7.64 -8.30 -23.76
N MET A 492 8.32 -7.24 -23.31
CA MET A 492 9.22 -6.42 -24.14
C MET A 492 10.48 -7.17 -24.62
N TYR A 493 10.78 -8.30 -24.00
CA TYR A 493 11.88 -9.20 -24.35
C TYR A 493 11.40 -10.45 -25.10
N GLY A 494 10.12 -10.53 -25.46
CA GLY A 494 9.50 -11.70 -26.12
C GLY A 494 9.25 -12.89 -25.18
N LEU A 495 9.24 -12.66 -23.86
CA LEU A 495 9.11 -13.70 -22.84
C LEU A 495 7.80 -13.49 -22.06
N GLY A 496 7.00 -14.55 -21.91
CA GLY A 496 5.71 -14.49 -21.23
C GLY A 496 5.87 -14.54 -19.72
N GLY A 497 5.42 -13.50 -19.01
CA GLY A 497 5.35 -13.45 -17.54
C GLY A 497 4.22 -14.32 -16.98
N GLY A 498 4.29 -15.64 -17.21
CA GLY A 498 3.15 -16.56 -17.09
C GLY A 498 2.69 -16.94 -15.67
N ARG A 499 3.20 -16.29 -14.62
CA ARG A 499 2.82 -16.55 -13.23
C ARG A 499 2.87 -15.28 -12.38
N ASN A 500 1.88 -15.12 -11.51
CA ASN A 500 1.88 -14.13 -10.44
C ASN A 500 2.57 -14.73 -9.20
N ASP A 501 3.86 -15.03 -9.32
CA ASP A 501 4.71 -15.42 -8.17
C ASP A 501 5.00 -14.16 -7.34
N SER A 502 4.39 -14.05 -6.15
CA SER A 502 4.63 -12.95 -5.20
C SER A 502 5.07 -13.47 -3.82
N ALA A 503 5.72 -12.61 -3.04
CA ALA A 503 6.10 -12.90 -1.66
C ALA A 503 6.06 -11.63 -0.82
N ASN A 504 5.65 -11.77 0.45
CA ASN A 504 5.52 -10.67 1.38
C ASN A 504 6.64 -10.75 2.42
N ASP A 505 7.30 -9.62 2.66
CA ASP A 505 8.53 -9.54 3.44
C ASP A 505 8.43 -8.45 4.51
N LEU A 506 9.24 -8.58 5.55
CA LEU A 506 9.54 -7.53 6.51
C LEU A 506 11.05 -7.33 6.61
N TYR A 507 11.47 -6.07 6.54
CA TYR A 507 12.83 -5.59 6.72
C TYR A 507 12.92 -4.69 7.95
N VAL A 508 14.00 -4.83 8.72
CA VAL A 508 14.33 -3.93 9.84
C VAL A 508 15.65 -3.25 9.51
N LEU A 509 15.66 -1.92 9.55
CA LEU A 509 16.77 -1.07 9.17
C LEU A 509 17.26 -0.24 10.35
N ASP A 510 18.57 0.04 10.40
CA ASP A 510 19.11 1.03 11.33
C ASP A 510 18.79 2.48 10.89
N MET A 511 19.12 3.46 11.72
CA MET A 511 18.97 4.89 11.37
C MET A 511 19.92 5.36 10.24
N ASN A 512 20.77 4.51 9.69
CA ASN A 512 21.50 4.77 8.44
C ASN A 512 20.78 4.18 7.22
N LEU A 513 19.56 3.66 7.41
CA LEU A 513 18.74 2.94 6.43
C LEU A 513 19.43 1.70 5.83
N LYS A 514 20.20 0.99 6.66
CA LYS A 514 20.81 -0.30 6.30
C LYS A 514 20.04 -1.44 6.96
N VAL A 515 19.63 -2.44 6.17
CA VAL A 515 18.97 -3.64 6.66
C VAL A 515 19.86 -4.35 7.68
N VAL A 516 19.34 -4.53 8.90
CA VAL A 516 20.00 -5.22 10.01
C VAL A 516 19.35 -6.56 10.37
N GLY A 517 18.11 -6.78 9.95
CA GLY A 517 17.33 -8.01 10.12
C GLY A 517 16.19 -8.08 9.11
N GLN A 518 15.68 -9.28 8.83
CA GLN A 518 14.61 -9.52 7.85
C GLN A 518 13.84 -10.80 8.16
N ALA A 519 12.54 -10.82 7.86
CA ALA A 519 11.67 -11.99 7.88
C ALA A 519 10.97 -12.07 6.51
N LEU A 520 11.15 -13.17 5.78
CA LEU A 520 10.86 -13.23 4.34
C LEU A 520 9.86 -14.34 3.99
N GLY A 521 9.06 -14.12 2.94
CA GLY A 521 8.25 -15.17 2.31
C GLY A 521 6.91 -15.48 2.98
N MET A 522 6.30 -14.50 3.66
CA MET A 522 4.90 -14.55 4.08
C MET A 522 3.98 -14.56 2.85
N GLY A 523 2.86 -15.29 2.92
CA GLY A 523 1.84 -15.36 1.86
C GLY A 523 2.39 -15.58 0.45
N PRO A 524 2.92 -16.77 0.10
CA PRO A 524 3.38 -17.05 -1.25
C PRO A 524 2.24 -16.94 -2.27
N ASP A 525 2.47 -16.19 -3.34
CA ASP A 525 1.49 -15.85 -4.38
C ASP A 525 0.26 -15.07 -3.83
N GLU A 526 0.41 -14.39 -2.69
CA GLU A 526 -0.52 -13.44 -2.06
C GLU A 526 0.14 -12.03 -1.97
N ARG A 527 -0.61 -10.97 -1.63
CA ARG A 527 -0.06 -9.62 -1.37
C ARG A 527 -0.50 -9.06 0.00
N ILE A 528 0.24 -8.10 0.56
CA ILE A 528 -0.14 -7.42 1.81
C ILE A 528 -1.46 -6.62 1.63
N TYR A 529 -2.37 -6.75 2.58
CA TYR A 529 -3.64 -6.01 2.69
C TYR A 529 -3.76 -5.18 3.98
N ALA A 530 -3.07 -5.56 5.06
CA ALA A 530 -2.92 -4.73 6.25
C ALA A 530 -1.59 -4.99 6.97
N VAL A 531 -1.07 -3.96 7.64
CA VAL A 531 0.12 -4.03 8.49
C VAL A 531 -0.16 -3.26 9.78
N ARG A 532 0.27 -3.77 10.93
CA ARG A 532 0.28 -3.01 12.18
C ARG A 532 1.47 -3.38 13.05
N PHE A 533 2.15 -2.36 13.56
CA PHE A 533 3.25 -2.51 14.50
C PHE A 533 2.80 -2.13 15.91
N VAL A 534 3.21 -2.91 16.93
CA VAL A 534 2.83 -2.72 18.33
C VAL A 534 3.99 -3.16 19.24
N GLY A 535 4.74 -2.20 19.79
CA GLY A 535 5.90 -2.50 20.62
C GLY A 535 6.89 -3.42 19.90
N GLU A 536 7.31 -4.50 20.55
CA GLU A 536 8.20 -5.54 19.99
C GLU A 536 7.55 -6.48 18.95
N ARG A 537 6.32 -6.22 18.49
CA ARG A 537 5.58 -7.11 17.56
C ARG A 537 5.15 -6.42 16.27
N GLY A 538 4.99 -7.24 15.22
CA GLY A 538 4.33 -6.87 13.97
C GLY A 538 3.20 -7.83 13.65
N TYR A 539 2.18 -7.32 12.95
CA TYR A 539 1.05 -8.07 12.43
C TYR A 539 0.88 -7.75 10.95
N VAL A 540 0.74 -8.77 10.12
CA VAL A 540 0.59 -8.64 8.66
C VAL A 540 -0.58 -9.51 8.22
N VAL A 541 -1.51 -8.93 7.45
CA VAL A 541 -2.53 -9.69 6.72
C VAL A 541 -2.18 -9.65 5.25
N THR A 542 -2.11 -10.83 4.63
CA THR A 542 -2.10 -10.99 3.19
C THR A 542 -3.49 -11.39 2.69
N PHE A 543 -3.80 -11.26 1.40
CA PHE A 543 -5.06 -11.80 0.85
C PHE A 543 -5.00 -12.26 -0.61
N ARG A 544 -5.78 -13.31 -0.90
CA ARG A 544 -6.12 -13.82 -2.23
C ARG A 544 -7.53 -14.47 -2.26
N GLN A 545 -7.89 -15.33 -1.29
CA GLN A 545 -9.21 -15.99 -1.17
C GLN A 545 -9.58 -16.47 0.27
N THR A 546 -8.63 -16.99 1.06
CA THR A 546 -8.80 -17.43 2.46
C THR A 546 -7.42 -17.49 3.10
N ASP A 547 -7.09 -16.52 3.95
CA ASP A 547 -5.73 -16.00 4.02
C ASP A 547 -5.21 -15.79 5.44
N PRO A 548 -3.87 -15.78 5.61
CA PRO A 548 -3.22 -15.71 6.91
C PRO A 548 -3.13 -14.29 7.50
N PHE A 549 -3.55 -14.19 8.76
CA PHE A 549 -3.06 -13.21 9.71
C PHE A 549 -1.74 -13.74 10.32
N TYR A 550 -0.63 -13.05 10.07
CA TYR A 550 0.71 -13.37 10.57
C TYR A 550 1.04 -12.58 11.84
N VAL A 551 1.70 -13.24 12.79
CA VAL A 551 2.31 -12.61 13.98
C VAL A 551 3.83 -12.70 13.89
N LEU A 552 4.51 -11.56 14.04
CA LEU A 552 5.97 -11.46 14.00
C LEU A 552 6.55 -11.03 15.36
N ASP A 553 7.59 -11.73 15.82
CA ASP A 553 8.48 -11.26 16.88
C ASP A 553 9.56 -10.35 16.28
N LEU A 554 9.59 -9.10 16.76
CA LEU A 554 10.52 -8.05 16.36
C LEU A 554 11.35 -7.56 17.56
N SER A 555 11.31 -8.25 18.72
CA SER A 555 12.08 -7.94 19.95
C SER A 555 13.59 -7.97 19.71
N ASN A 556 14.05 -8.77 18.74
CA ASN A 556 15.41 -8.73 18.22
C ASN A 556 15.43 -8.12 16.82
N PRO A 557 15.72 -6.81 16.65
CA PRO A 557 15.72 -6.15 15.34
C PRO A 557 16.75 -6.71 14.36
N ARG A 558 17.72 -7.52 14.81
CA ARG A 558 18.70 -8.21 13.96
C ARG A 558 18.29 -9.62 13.53
N ARG A 559 17.21 -10.15 14.09
CA ARG A 559 16.71 -11.49 13.79
C ARG A 559 15.20 -11.60 14.06
N PRO A 560 14.37 -10.79 13.37
CA PRO A 560 12.92 -10.91 13.45
C PRO A 560 12.46 -12.27 12.91
N THR A 561 11.35 -12.77 13.42
CA THR A 561 10.78 -14.08 13.05
C THR A 561 9.27 -14.00 12.86
N VAL A 562 8.73 -14.83 11.97
CA VAL A 562 7.29 -15.13 11.93
C VAL A 562 7.05 -16.23 12.95
N GLU A 563 6.30 -15.92 14.01
CA GLU A 563 6.06 -16.85 15.12
C GLU A 563 4.75 -17.64 14.94
N GLY A 564 3.73 -17.04 14.32
CA GLY A 564 2.40 -17.62 14.18
C GLY A 564 1.68 -17.21 12.90
N GLU A 565 0.77 -18.07 12.45
CA GLU A 565 -0.04 -17.93 11.24
C GLU A 565 -1.47 -18.41 11.53
N LEU A 566 -2.47 -17.55 11.32
CA LEU A 566 -3.89 -17.86 11.49
C LEU A 566 -4.65 -17.62 10.18
N LYS A 567 -5.07 -18.70 9.50
CA LYS A 567 -5.87 -18.59 8.27
C LYS A 567 -7.35 -18.39 8.56
N ILE A 568 -7.94 -17.34 8.00
CA ILE A 568 -9.35 -16.98 8.15
C ILE A 568 -10.02 -16.74 6.78
N PRO A 569 -11.35 -16.95 6.67
CA PRO A 569 -12.12 -16.45 5.54
C PRO A 569 -12.26 -14.93 5.61
N GLY A 570 -12.26 -14.31 4.42
CA GLY A 570 -12.18 -12.85 4.25
C GLY A 570 -10.79 -12.28 4.52
N TYR A 571 -10.69 -10.96 4.60
CA TYR A 571 -9.49 -10.23 5.04
C TYR A 571 -9.83 -9.12 6.03
N SER A 572 -8.80 -8.63 6.72
CA SER A 572 -8.81 -7.32 7.38
C SER A 572 -7.93 -6.35 6.56
N SER A 573 -8.44 -5.18 6.20
CA SER A 573 -7.64 -4.08 5.62
C SER A 573 -7.20 -3.07 6.68
N TYR A 574 -7.89 -3.05 7.83
CA TYR A 574 -7.49 -2.26 8.99
C TYR A 574 -7.30 -3.17 10.22
N LEU A 575 -6.24 -2.90 10.98
CA LEU A 575 -5.89 -3.61 12.21
C LEU A 575 -5.73 -2.58 13.35
N HIS A 576 -6.56 -2.67 14.38
CA HIS A 576 -6.50 -1.81 15.56
C HIS A 576 -6.00 -2.58 16.79
N PRO A 577 -4.90 -2.16 17.44
CA PRO A 577 -4.43 -2.76 18.68
C PRO A 577 -5.39 -2.48 19.84
N LEU A 578 -5.72 -3.51 20.62
CA LEU A 578 -6.48 -3.41 21.85
C LEU A 578 -5.58 -3.74 23.06
N LYS A 579 -6.17 -3.78 24.26
CA LYS A 579 -5.46 -4.15 25.50
C LYS A 579 -5.03 -5.63 25.49
N ASP A 580 -4.13 -5.98 26.41
CA ASP A 580 -3.84 -7.36 26.84
C ASP A 580 -3.61 -8.40 25.72
N GLY A 581 -2.96 -7.97 24.62
CA GLY A 581 -2.65 -8.85 23.49
C GLY A 581 -3.88 -9.21 22.65
N ARG A 582 -4.86 -8.30 22.54
CA ARG A 582 -5.99 -8.37 21.62
C ARG A 582 -5.76 -7.48 20.40
N ILE A 583 -6.19 -7.92 19.21
CA ILE A 583 -6.20 -7.11 17.97
C ILE A 583 -7.60 -7.16 17.35
N LEU A 584 -8.16 -6.02 16.97
CA LEU A 584 -9.37 -5.94 16.16
C LEU A 584 -9.01 -5.82 14.68
N GLY A 585 -9.50 -6.75 13.86
CA GLY A 585 -9.48 -6.65 12.40
C GLY A 585 -10.81 -6.12 11.86
N VAL A 586 -10.74 -5.14 10.94
CA VAL A 586 -11.86 -4.64 10.15
C VAL A 586 -11.54 -4.86 8.66
N GLY A 587 -12.48 -5.45 7.93
CA GLY A 587 -12.32 -5.73 6.50
C GLY A 587 -13.58 -6.33 5.89
N GLN A 588 -13.44 -7.34 5.03
CA GLN A 588 -14.57 -7.92 4.28
C GLN A 588 -14.56 -9.45 4.20
N GLU A 589 -15.75 -10.04 4.25
CA GLU A 589 -16.08 -11.45 4.01
C GLU A 589 -17.41 -11.50 3.22
N ASP A 590 -17.50 -12.26 2.13
CA ASP A 590 -18.70 -12.35 1.27
C ASP A 590 -19.34 -11.01 0.84
N ASN A 591 -18.50 -10.02 0.47
CA ASN A 591 -18.88 -8.63 0.17
C ASN A 591 -19.58 -7.89 1.32
N ARG A 592 -19.39 -8.32 2.57
CA ARG A 592 -19.92 -7.69 3.79
C ARG A 592 -18.79 -7.26 4.70
N VAL A 593 -18.97 -6.16 5.44
CA VAL A 593 -18.01 -5.69 6.44
C VAL A 593 -17.89 -6.74 7.55
N LYS A 594 -16.67 -7.29 7.69
CA LYS A 594 -16.28 -8.27 8.71
C LYS A 594 -15.52 -7.57 9.82
N LEU A 595 -15.90 -7.87 11.07
CA LEU A 595 -15.15 -7.57 12.28
C LEU A 595 -14.61 -8.90 12.83
N SER A 596 -13.33 -8.93 13.21
CA SER A 596 -12.66 -10.13 13.74
C SER A 596 -11.87 -9.74 14.99
N LEU A 597 -12.05 -10.44 16.11
CA LEU A 597 -11.29 -10.20 17.34
C LEU A 597 -10.25 -11.30 17.51
N PHE A 598 -8.97 -10.94 17.58
CA PHE A 598 -7.86 -11.89 17.65
C PHE A 598 -7.19 -11.91 19.03
N ASP A 599 -6.95 -13.11 19.58
CA ASP A 599 -5.95 -13.34 20.62
C ASP A 599 -4.57 -13.48 19.97
N VAL A 600 -3.61 -12.67 20.44
CA VAL A 600 -2.18 -12.79 20.09
C VAL A 600 -1.31 -12.84 21.33
N THR A 601 -1.85 -13.10 22.53
CA THR A 601 -1.09 -13.17 23.79
C THR A 601 0.09 -14.13 23.66
N ASN A 602 -0.17 -15.36 23.20
CA ASN A 602 0.83 -16.28 22.67
C ASN A 602 1.06 -15.98 21.17
N PRO A 603 2.24 -15.47 20.75
CA PRO A 603 2.49 -15.15 19.35
C PRO A 603 2.63 -16.38 18.45
N THR A 604 2.81 -17.59 19.02
CA THR A 604 2.95 -18.85 18.28
C THR A 604 1.64 -19.61 18.05
N ASP A 605 0.54 -19.15 18.65
CA ASP A 605 -0.79 -19.79 18.58
C ASP A 605 -1.91 -18.71 18.52
N PRO A 606 -1.89 -17.80 17.51
CA PRO A 606 -2.91 -16.77 17.36
C PRO A 606 -4.27 -17.37 17.00
N SER A 607 -5.36 -16.80 17.54
CA SER A 607 -6.72 -17.31 17.31
C SER A 607 -7.76 -16.20 17.11
N GLU A 608 -8.77 -16.46 16.26
CA GLU A 608 -9.98 -15.64 16.14
C GLU A 608 -10.92 -16.03 17.28
N LEU A 609 -11.07 -15.15 18.27
CA LEU A 609 -11.89 -15.35 19.47
C LEU A 609 -13.38 -15.26 19.13
N ASP A 610 -13.74 -14.22 18.37
CA ASP A 610 -15.10 -14.00 17.87
C ASP A 610 -15.07 -13.21 16.54
N LYS A 611 -16.14 -13.32 15.75
CA LYS A 611 -16.31 -12.58 14.50
C LYS A 611 -17.75 -12.11 14.28
N TYR A 612 -17.89 -10.89 13.78
CA TYR A 612 -19.20 -10.26 13.53
C TYR A 612 -19.31 -9.77 12.08
N SER A 613 -20.34 -10.21 11.36
CA SER A 613 -20.62 -9.78 9.98
C SER A 613 -21.73 -8.72 9.97
N LEU A 614 -21.35 -7.45 9.81
CA LEU A 614 -22.30 -6.35 9.66
C LEU A 614 -23.12 -6.52 8.38
N ASN A 615 -24.36 -6.02 8.39
CA ASN A 615 -25.20 -5.98 7.18
C ASN A 615 -24.88 -4.75 6.32
N GLU A 616 -23.60 -4.61 6.02
CA GLU A 616 -23.00 -3.47 5.35
C GLU A 616 -22.07 -3.95 4.24
N TYR A 617 -22.14 -3.32 3.06
CA TYR A 617 -21.19 -3.58 1.98
C TYR A 617 -19.89 -2.77 2.18
N TRP A 618 -19.99 -1.59 2.78
CA TRP A 618 -18.89 -0.65 2.97
C TRP A 618 -18.87 -0.03 4.36
N SER A 619 -17.67 0.41 4.77
CA SER A 619 -17.41 1.25 5.93
C SER A 619 -16.26 2.18 5.56
N ASP A 620 -16.36 3.47 5.87
CA ASP A 620 -15.26 4.43 5.61
C ASP A 620 -13.94 4.05 6.33
N VAL A 621 -13.98 3.14 7.32
CA VAL A 621 -12.78 2.54 7.96
C VAL A 621 -11.92 1.73 6.99
N LEU A 622 -12.49 1.28 5.87
CA LEU A 622 -11.78 0.58 4.81
C LEU A 622 -10.98 1.54 3.92
N ASP A 623 -11.37 2.82 3.85
CA ASP A 623 -10.67 3.91 3.13
C ASP A 623 -9.67 4.63 4.05
N THR A 624 -10.11 5.02 5.25
CA THR A 624 -9.33 5.81 6.21
C THR A 624 -9.49 5.31 7.63
N HIS A 625 -8.37 5.14 8.32
CA HIS A 625 -8.34 4.84 9.75
C HIS A 625 -8.98 5.93 10.61
N HIS A 626 -9.03 7.19 10.14
CA HIS A 626 -9.69 8.28 10.87
C HIS A 626 -11.16 7.98 11.15
N ALA A 627 -11.88 7.31 10.25
CA ALA A 627 -13.29 6.98 10.43
C ALA A 627 -13.58 6.14 11.70
N PHE A 628 -12.60 5.37 12.17
CA PHE A 628 -12.71 4.51 13.35
C PHE A 628 -12.51 5.30 14.67
N LEU A 629 -13.27 4.95 15.70
CA LEU A 629 -13.12 5.49 17.05
C LEU A 629 -13.09 4.35 18.07
N LEU A 630 -12.11 4.34 18.97
CA LEU A 630 -12.05 3.43 20.11
C LEU A 630 -12.36 4.21 21.41
N ASP A 631 -13.20 3.63 22.27
CA ASP A 631 -13.24 3.98 23.69
C ASP A 631 -12.79 2.76 24.50
N ALA A 632 -11.50 2.77 24.84
CA ALA A 632 -10.85 1.67 25.56
C ALA A 632 -11.21 1.63 27.06
N GLU A 633 -11.97 2.60 27.58
CA GLU A 633 -12.45 2.62 28.97
C GLU A 633 -13.75 1.81 29.12
N HIS A 634 -14.67 2.00 28.17
CA HIS A 634 -15.96 1.28 28.13
C HIS A 634 -15.95 0.01 27.24
N GLU A 635 -14.79 -0.34 26.68
CA GLU A 635 -14.60 -1.51 25.80
C GLU A 635 -15.56 -1.54 24.60
N ILE A 636 -15.65 -0.40 23.93
CA ILE A 636 -16.44 -0.21 22.71
C ILE A 636 -15.63 0.47 21.61
N PHE A 637 -16.07 0.28 20.37
CA PHE A 637 -15.62 1.07 19.22
C PHE A 637 -16.81 1.49 18.36
N PHE A 638 -16.61 2.56 17.60
CA PHE A 638 -17.55 3.02 16.58
C PHE A 638 -16.94 2.89 15.18
N LEU A 639 -17.78 2.49 14.22
CA LEU A 639 -17.50 2.61 12.79
C LEU A 639 -18.74 3.08 12.01
N PRO A 640 -18.56 3.95 10.99
CA PRO A 640 -19.61 4.25 10.02
C PRO A 640 -19.84 3.08 9.06
N GLY A 641 -21.06 2.93 8.57
CA GLY A 641 -21.45 2.06 7.45
C GLY A 641 -22.35 2.82 6.46
N SER A 642 -22.77 2.15 5.40
CA SER A 642 -23.58 2.74 4.32
C SER A 642 -25.00 3.14 4.76
N ASN A 643 -25.56 2.46 5.78
CA ASN A 643 -26.93 2.67 6.26
C ASN A 643 -27.00 3.46 7.59
N GLY A 644 -25.85 3.76 8.22
CA GLY A 644 -25.80 4.40 9.53
C GLY A 644 -24.46 4.20 10.26
N GLY A 645 -24.40 4.68 11.49
CA GLY A 645 -23.27 4.44 12.39
C GLY A 645 -23.48 3.21 13.28
N TYR A 646 -22.40 2.50 13.64
CA TYR A 646 -22.45 1.30 14.47
C TYR A 646 -21.52 1.43 15.68
N VAL A 647 -22.05 1.18 16.88
CA VAL A 647 -21.27 1.05 18.12
C VAL A 647 -21.25 -0.42 18.51
N MET A 648 -20.04 -0.98 18.60
CA MET A 648 -19.77 -2.36 18.95
C MET A 648 -19.07 -2.42 20.32
N SER A 649 -19.43 -3.36 21.17
CA SER A 649 -18.62 -3.76 22.34
C SER A 649 -17.73 -4.95 21.98
N TYR A 650 -16.59 -5.04 22.67
CA TYR A 650 -15.69 -6.20 22.66
C TYR A 650 -15.45 -6.79 24.06
N SER A 651 -16.28 -6.42 25.05
CA SER A 651 -16.18 -6.93 26.42
C SER A 651 -16.40 -8.44 26.52
N ASP A 652 -15.73 -9.04 27.51
CA ASP A 652 -15.68 -10.49 27.74
C ASP A 652 -15.18 -11.30 26.52
N ASP A 653 -14.35 -10.69 25.66
CA ASP A 653 -13.84 -11.23 24.39
C ASP A 653 -14.92 -11.56 23.32
N GLU A 654 -16.11 -10.97 23.42
CA GLU A 654 -17.23 -11.20 22.48
C GLU A 654 -17.65 -9.90 21.75
N LEU A 655 -17.78 -9.94 20.42
CA LEU A 655 -18.15 -8.81 19.56
C LEU A 655 -19.67 -8.62 19.48
N LYS A 656 -20.19 -7.60 20.17
CA LYS A 656 -21.63 -7.35 20.31
C LYS A 656 -22.03 -5.99 19.74
N LEU A 657 -23.10 -5.95 18.93
CA LEU A 657 -23.70 -4.69 18.49
C LEU A 657 -24.45 -4.02 19.66
N SER A 658 -23.82 -3.02 20.27
CA SER A 658 -24.41 -2.23 21.36
C SER A 658 -25.47 -1.26 20.85
N LYS A 659 -25.20 -0.58 19.72
CA LYS A 659 -26.12 0.41 19.14
C LYS A 659 -25.91 0.56 17.63
N ALA A 660 -27.02 0.65 16.88
CA ALA A 660 -27.03 1.18 15.53
C ALA A 660 -27.67 2.58 15.50
N VAL A 661 -27.16 3.45 14.64
CA VAL A 661 -27.55 4.86 14.48
C VAL A 661 -28.00 5.06 13.03
N SER A 662 -29.26 4.75 12.77
CA SER A 662 -29.89 4.82 11.44
C SER A 662 -30.47 6.21 11.13
N GLY A 663 -30.61 6.53 9.84
CA GLY A 663 -31.20 7.80 9.39
C GLY A 663 -30.21 8.96 9.30
N ILE A 664 -28.91 8.64 9.33
CA ILE A 664 -27.77 9.54 9.22
C ILE A 664 -26.75 8.87 8.29
N ARG A 665 -26.16 9.62 7.35
CA ARG A 665 -25.00 9.14 6.59
C ARG A 665 -23.74 9.39 7.43
N ALA A 666 -23.55 8.56 8.46
CA ALA A 666 -22.49 8.73 9.46
C ALA A 666 -21.10 8.63 8.81
N ARG A 667 -20.20 9.56 9.12
CA ARG A 667 -18.83 9.63 8.56
C ARG A 667 -17.75 9.41 9.61
N ARG A 668 -18.01 9.90 10.83
CA ARG A 668 -17.05 9.99 11.93
C ARG A 668 -17.82 10.08 13.25
N ALA A 669 -17.16 9.73 14.36
CA ALA A 669 -17.69 10.01 15.69
C ALA A 669 -16.56 10.46 16.63
N LEU A 670 -16.94 11.14 17.70
CA LEU A 670 -16.10 11.42 18.87
C LEU A 670 -16.94 11.31 20.15
N TYR A 671 -16.30 11.17 21.31
CA TYR A 671 -16.97 11.30 22.61
C TYR A 671 -16.49 12.53 23.38
N LEU A 672 -17.42 13.15 24.11
CA LEU A 672 -17.16 14.09 25.21
C LEU A 672 -17.83 13.50 26.46
N ASP A 673 -17.09 13.27 27.54
CA ASP A 673 -17.49 12.42 28.68
C ASP A 673 -18.08 11.07 28.26
N ASN A 674 -19.37 10.89 28.55
CA ASN A 674 -20.18 9.71 28.28
C ASN A 674 -21.23 10.02 27.21
N TYR A 675 -20.98 11.03 26.35
CA TYR A 675 -21.81 11.37 25.21
C TYR A 675 -21.06 11.10 23.91
N LEU A 676 -21.64 10.24 23.06
CA LEU A 676 -21.12 9.93 21.72
C LEU A 676 -21.79 10.84 20.68
N TYR A 677 -20.97 11.61 19.97
CA TYR A 677 -21.38 12.53 18.91
C TYR A 677 -21.08 11.85 17.58
N VAL A 678 -22.13 11.41 16.88
CA VAL A 678 -22.02 10.80 15.54
C VAL A 678 -22.30 11.86 14.50
N ALA A 679 -21.26 12.23 13.73
CA ALA A 679 -21.36 13.21 12.66
C ALA A 679 -21.63 12.53 11.32
N GLY A 680 -22.57 13.08 10.55
CA GLY A 680 -22.91 12.68 9.19
C GLY A 680 -22.94 13.86 8.24
N ASP A 681 -23.16 13.60 6.95
CA ASP A 681 -23.11 14.63 5.89
C ASP A 681 -24.03 15.86 6.13
N ASP A 682 -25.12 15.68 6.89
CA ASP A 682 -26.21 16.65 7.09
C ASP A 682 -26.57 16.95 8.56
N GLN A 683 -26.03 16.21 9.53
CA GLN A 683 -26.46 16.28 10.93
C GLN A 683 -25.41 15.73 11.92
N ILE A 684 -25.53 16.11 13.19
CA ILE A 684 -24.86 15.46 14.33
C ILE A 684 -25.93 14.87 15.25
N VAL A 685 -25.78 13.60 15.62
CA VAL A 685 -26.65 12.89 16.57
C VAL A 685 -25.85 12.60 17.85
N VAL A 686 -26.41 12.95 19.02
CA VAL A 686 -25.77 12.77 20.32
C VAL A 686 -26.48 11.70 21.13
N LEU A 687 -25.71 10.73 21.61
CA LEU A 687 -26.18 9.58 22.38
C LEU A 687 -25.53 9.53 23.76
N ASP A 688 -26.30 9.20 24.80
CA ASP A 688 -25.72 8.81 26.09
C ASP A 688 -25.12 7.41 25.97
N MET A 689 -23.88 7.22 26.43
CA MET A 689 -23.13 5.98 26.30
C MET A 689 -23.51 4.93 27.37
N THR A 690 -24.27 5.32 28.39
CA THR A 690 -24.71 4.42 29.48
C THR A 690 -25.97 3.63 29.13
N ASP A 691 -26.88 4.18 28.32
CA ASP A 691 -28.14 3.52 27.92
C ASP A 691 -28.48 3.61 26.42
N TRP A 692 -27.63 4.28 25.63
CA TRP A 692 -27.77 4.53 24.20
C TRP A 692 -29.03 5.31 23.78
N GLN A 693 -29.65 6.09 24.67
CA GLN A 693 -30.71 7.03 24.28
C GLN A 693 -30.15 8.23 23.53
N ARG A 694 -30.97 8.82 22.65
CA ARG A 694 -30.62 10.08 21.96
C ARG A 694 -30.90 11.24 22.89
N VAL A 695 -29.83 11.90 23.35
CA VAL A 695 -29.90 13.11 24.16
C VAL A 695 -30.29 14.29 23.29
N ASN A 696 -29.66 14.42 22.12
CA ASN A 696 -29.85 15.58 21.24
C ASN A 696 -29.57 15.27 19.76
N GLN A 697 -29.94 16.19 18.87
CA GLN A 697 -29.63 16.16 17.44
C GLN A 697 -29.60 17.58 16.88
N LEU A 698 -28.60 17.86 16.06
CA LEU A 698 -28.47 19.12 15.31
C LEU A 698 -28.47 18.81 13.81
N GLU A 699 -29.40 19.41 13.08
CA GLU A 699 -29.38 19.47 11.61
C GLU A 699 -28.42 20.60 11.20
N LEU A 700 -27.58 20.35 10.19
CA LEU A 700 -26.53 21.27 9.75
C LEU A 700 -26.83 21.98 8.43
N ARG A 701 -27.90 21.58 7.70
CA ARG A 701 -28.31 22.11 6.39
C ARG A 701 -29.83 22.04 6.20
#